data_AF-A0AAW7CZ47-F1
#
_entry.id   AF-A0AAW7CZ47-F1
#
_cell.length_a   1.000
_cell.length_b   1.000
_cell.length_c   1.000
_cell.angle_alpha   90.00
_cell.angle_beta   90.00
_cell.angle_gamma   90.00
#
_symmetry.space_group_name_H-M   'P 1'
#
loop_
_entity.id
_entity.type
_entity.pdbx_description
1 polymer ?
#
loop_
_entity_poly.entity_id
_entity_poly.type
_entity_poly.pdbx_seq_one_letter_code
_entity_poly.pdbx_strand_id
1 'polypeptide(L)'
;MKQLKYLLSLAISLSQCMMMYGQIGINTPDPHASAALEIASTNQGFLPPRVALQGKNDKSTIEQPAIGLLIYNTVEAGTLDNRLTPGYYYWDGTFWKSFGSTSASWDIKGNDDINDKIHFMGTKIDMDVLFKRNRILSGRLSKENTSFGLSSLENLQTSGQYNTAIGVNSLRKLEIGTMNTALGYGALEYNNYYSNIGIGVFALQNTMKAFGNVGIGNFTMRHNSEGTGNSSLGNAALSDIKSGNWNIGIGQYAGSNLVSGNFNIAIGASSDFPSIDGSNQLNIGNTIYGINVNAGATKPASIGINTKNPHRSAVLDLSAKNLGFLPPRIALKSSNDIETIANPAQGLLVFNTALVEGSNHPVYLGYYYFDGSRWVKLSTTAENAWSTKGNANTDASQNFIGTTDNQDLIFKRFGVQAGLLSDIGTFNTSFGVRSYTGTPKGSYSGRWNTAIGYNSLNNDDHVVVGHDNTAVGANTLSLNTNGFSNTALGSSVLKYNTKGNSNTGIGMEALAGNTWGNYNVAIGRSTLLGNTYGSYNTGIGNMALHLNKNGSFNTAIGYGASVDALDLSNTTTVGNGAKVYSSNRVRFGNENVVLIYGQVPFSSIHDQRILENSAPLSVGLDLINKLKPTAYTRKGDGAQKTEWGIIAQELQQTLNELNITDTGIIQSDNTQEQILLLRYTDLMAPMIKAIQELAQENKNLKNRIERLEN
;
A
#
# COMPACT_ATOMS: atom_id res chain seq x y z
N MET A 1 -112.55 -137.69 -23.54
CA MET A 1 -111.89 -139.01 -23.46
C MET A 1 -110.39 -138.79 -23.32
N LYS A 2 -109.79 -139.38 -22.28
CA LYS A 2 -108.35 -139.46 -21.92
C LYS A 2 -107.67 -138.13 -21.55
N GLN A 3 -106.90 -137.95 -20.48
CA GLN A 3 -106.37 -138.75 -19.36
C GLN A 3 -105.77 -137.67 -18.41
N LEU A 4 -106.18 -137.46 -17.15
CA LEU A 4 -105.94 -138.23 -15.92
C LEU A 4 -104.52 -138.80 -15.74
N LYS A 5 -103.81 -138.24 -14.74
CA LYS A 5 -102.64 -138.75 -13.97
C LYS A 5 -101.30 -138.86 -14.71
N TYR A 6 -100.34 -137.99 -14.35
CA TYR A 6 -98.92 -138.26 -14.06
C TYR A 6 -98.16 -136.93 -13.99
N LEU A 7 -97.57 -136.61 -12.83
CA LEU A 7 -96.38 -135.75 -12.58
C LEU A 7 -96.44 -135.07 -11.20
N LEU A 8 -96.74 -135.88 -10.18
CA LEU A 8 -96.14 -135.68 -8.87
C LEU A 8 -94.68 -136.16 -9.03
N SER A 9 -93.70 -135.24 -8.97
CA SER A 9 -92.24 -135.45 -8.75
C SER A 9 -91.25 -134.84 -9.79
N LEU A 10 -91.19 -133.50 -10.00
CA LEU A 10 -89.92 -132.84 -10.44
C LEU A 10 -89.93 -131.29 -10.43
N ALA A 11 -90.17 -130.59 -9.31
CA ALA A 11 -89.89 -129.13 -9.27
C ALA A 11 -89.68 -128.51 -7.86
N ILE A 12 -89.36 -129.32 -6.84
CA ILE A 12 -88.66 -128.79 -5.65
C ILE A 12 -87.17 -128.96 -5.93
N SER A 13 -86.58 -127.99 -6.64
CA SER A 13 -85.15 -127.65 -6.57
C SER A 13 -84.85 -126.43 -7.45
N LEU A 14 -84.23 -125.41 -6.85
CA LEU A 14 -83.52 -124.28 -7.48
C LEU A 14 -84.42 -123.20 -8.14
N SER A 15 -84.24 -121.91 -7.93
CA SER A 15 -83.19 -121.14 -7.25
C SER A 15 -83.66 -119.71 -7.07
N GLN A 16 -83.20 -119.07 -6.00
CA GLN A 16 -83.19 -117.63 -5.80
C GLN A 16 -82.76 -116.92 -7.10
N CYS A 17 -83.63 -116.07 -7.66
CA CYS A 17 -83.18 -115.07 -8.61
C CYS A 17 -82.52 -113.95 -7.79
N MET A 18 -81.24 -114.11 -7.44
CA MET A 18 -80.44 -112.98 -6.98
C MET A 18 -80.23 -112.06 -8.19
N MET A 19 -80.60 -110.79 -8.06
CA MET A 19 -80.21 -109.77 -9.03
C MET A 19 -78.69 -109.58 -8.97
N MET A 20 -77.97 -110.11 -9.95
CA MET A 20 -76.57 -109.73 -10.18
C MET A 20 -76.55 -108.39 -10.88
N TYR A 21 -75.94 -107.38 -10.25
CA TYR A 21 -75.54 -106.15 -10.93
C TYR A 21 -74.23 -106.44 -11.67
N GLY A 22 -74.30 -106.63 -12.99
CA GLY A 22 -73.10 -106.75 -13.82
C GLY A 22 -72.44 -105.39 -14.00
N GLN A 23 -71.11 -105.31 -13.83
CA GLN A 23 -70.33 -104.17 -14.31
C GLN A 23 -70.41 -104.15 -15.83
N ILE A 24 -70.58 -102.97 -16.41
CA ILE A 24 -70.65 -102.82 -17.86
C ILE A 24 -69.24 -102.53 -18.36
N GLY A 25 -68.62 -103.52 -19.00
CA GLY A 25 -67.41 -103.32 -19.80
C GLY A 25 -67.81 -103.06 -21.25
N ILE A 26 -67.39 -101.93 -21.81
CA ILE A 26 -67.48 -101.66 -23.26
C ILE A 26 -66.06 -101.81 -23.84
N ASN A 27 -65.87 -102.78 -24.74
CA ASN A 27 -64.58 -103.16 -25.32
C ASN A 27 -63.50 -103.64 -24.33
N THR A 28 -63.85 -103.97 -23.09
CA THR A 28 -63.01 -104.78 -22.18
C THR A 28 -63.81 -105.98 -21.67
N PRO A 29 -63.28 -107.22 -21.77
CA PRO A 29 -63.94 -108.39 -21.21
C PRO A 29 -63.82 -108.45 -19.68
N ASP A 30 -62.86 -107.72 -19.10
CA ASP A 30 -62.61 -107.63 -17.66
C ASP A 30 -62.67 -106.16 -17.21
N PRO A 31 -63.86 -105.57 -17.07
CA PRO A 31 -63.99 -104.24 -16.47
C PRO A 31 -63.42 -104.27 -15.05
N HIS A 32 -62.68 -103.21 -14.70
CA HIS A 32 -61.99 -103.08 -13.43
C HIS A 32 -62.99 -103.13 -12.28
N ALA A 33 -62.68 -103.91 -11.23
CA ALA A 33 -63.61 -104.20 -10.15
C ALA A 33 -64.13 -102.95 -9.40
N SER A 34 -63.46 -101.81 -9.49
CA SER A 34 -63.90 -100.53 -8.89
C SER A 34 -64.79 -99.67 -9.80
N ALA A 35 -65.03 -100.06 -11.05
CA ALA A 35 -65.80 -99.30 -12.02
C ALA A 35 -67.15 -99.97 -12.28
N ALA A 36 -68.25 -99.22 -12.14
CA ALA A 36 -69.57 -99.69 -12.56
C ALA A 36 -69.74 -99.70 -14.10
N LEU A 37 -68.98 -98.84 -14.80
CA LEU A 37 -68.87 -98.76 -16.25
C LEU A 37 -67.40 -98.47 -16.60
N GLU A 38 -66.78 -99.33 -17.41
CA GLU A 38 -65.46 -99.09 -18.00
C GLU A 38 -65.56 -99.13 -19.53
N ILE A 39 -64.91 -98.16 -20.18
CA ILE A 39 -64.82 -98.09 -21.64
C ILE A 39 -63.35 -98.15 -22.01
N ALA A 40 -62.89 -99.30 -22.53
CA ALA A 40 -61.51 -99.50 -22.92
C ALA A 40 -61.35 -99.34 -24.43
N SER A 41 -60.57 -98.35 -24.87
CA SER A 41 -60.20 -98.17 -26.27
C SER A 41 -58.90 -97.38 -26.37
N THR A 42 -58.06 -97.70 -27.36
CA THR A 42 -56.78 -97.01 -27.59
C THR A 42 -56.91 -95.84 -28.57
N ASN A 43 -58.04 -95.72 -29.27
CA ASN A 43 -58.24 -94.72 -30.32
C ASN A 43 -59.68 -94.17 -30.42
N GLN A 44 -60.61 -94.62 -29.58
CA GLN A 44 -61.98 -94.10 -29.46
C GLN A 44 -62.23 -93.63 -28.03
N GLY A 45 -63.02 -92.57 -27.86
CA GLY A 45 -63.36 -92.02 -26.54
C GLY A 45 -64.81 -92.25 -26.16
N PHE A 46 -65.15 -91.95 -24.91
CA PHE A 46 -66.55 -91.83 -24.49
C PHE A 46 -67.11 -90.48 -24.97
N LEU A 47 -68.16 -90.52 -25.78
CA LEU A 47 -68.91 -89.33 -26.17
C LEU A 47 -70.18 -89.25 -25.29
N PRO A 48 -70.20 -88.41 -24.24
CA PRO A 48 -71.42 -88.24 -23.44
C PRO A 48 -72.52 -87.57 -24.27
N PRO A 49 -73.78 -87.56 -23.76
CA PRO A 49 -74.88 -86.86 -24.42
C PRO A 49 -74.49 -85.41 -24.76
N ARG A 50 -74.68 -85.06 -26.04
CA ARG A 50 -74.43 -83.72 -26.55
C ARG A 50 -75.72 -82.92 -26.45
N VAL A 51 -75.73 -81.89 -25.61
CA VAL A 51 -76.95 -81.19 -25.23
C VAL A 51 -76.76 -79.69 -25.49
N ALA A 52 -77.74 -79.05 -26.11
CA ALA A 52 -77.72 -77.61 -26.34
C ALA A 52 -78.44 -76.90 -25.17
N LEU A 53 -77.70 -76.61 -24.10
CA LEU A 53 -78.27 -75.95 -22.92
C LEU A 53 -78.52 -74.46 -23.18
N GLN A 54 -79.50 -73.87 -22.49
CA GLN A 54 -79.85 -72.45 -22.62
C GLN A 54 -79.11 -71.54 -21.62
N GLY A 55 -78.44 -72.12 -20.62
CA GLY A 55 -77.67 -71.41 -19.58
C GLY A 55 -77.29 -72.35 -18.44
N LYS A 56 -76.42 -71.93 -17.52
CA LYS A 56 -75.96 -72.78 -16.40
C LYS A 56 -77.11 -73.25 -15.50
N ASN A 57 -78.19 -72.49 -15.40
CA ASN A 57 -79.37 -72.82 -14.61
C ASN A 57 -80.44 -73.63 -15.37
N ASP A 58 -80.16 -74.05 -16.61
CA ASP A 58 -81.12 -74.73 -17.46
C ASP A 58 -81.48 -76.13 -16.91
N LYS A 59 -82.68 -76.22 -16.35
CA LYS A 59 -83.33 -77.46 -15.91
C LYS A 59 -84.45 -77.91 -16.84
N SER A 60 -84.62 -77.23 -17.97
CA SER A 60 -85.69 -77.46 -18.95
C SER A 60 -85.24 -78.35 -20.09
N THR A 61 -84.01 -78.17 -20.58
CA THR A 61 -83.47 -78.99 -21.66
C THR A 61 -83.21 -80.43 -21.23
N ILE A 62 -82.86 -80.63 -19.95
CA ILE A 62 -82.86 -81.94 -19.29
C ILE A 62 -83.72 -81.78 -18.05
N GLU A 63 -84.92 -82.37 -18.06
CA GLU A 63 -85.82 -82.33 -16.90
C GLU A 63 -85.25 -83.16 -15.74
N GLN A 64 -85.19 -82.55 -14.54
CA GLN A 64 -84.66 -83.17 -13.32
C GLN A 64 -83.26 -83.81 -13.47
N PRO A 65 -82.22 -83.05 -13.88
CA PRO A 65 -80.90 -83.61 -14.08
C PRO A 65 -80.34 -84.15 -12.76
N ALA A 66 -79.83 -85.37 -12.78
CA ALA A 66 -79.24 -86.00 -11.60
C ALA A 66 -77.94 -85.28 -11.20
N ILE A 67 -77.67 -85.16 -9.89
CA ILE A 67 -76.39 -84.63 -9.41
C ILE A 67 -75.25 -85.52 -9.93
N GLY A 68 -74.24 -84.91 -10.54
CA GLY A 68 -73.12 -85.59 -11.19
C GLY A 68 -73.37 -86.01 -12.64
N LEU A 69 -74.55 -85.73 -13.21
CA LEU A 69 -74.85 -86.02 -14.63
C LEU A 69 -73.87 -85.26 -15.54
N LEU A 70 -73.08 -85.98 -16.34
CA LEU A 70 -72.10 -85.43 -17.27
C LEU A 70 -72.66 -85.34 -18.69
N ILE A 71 -72.54 -84.17 -19.31
CA ILE A 71 -72.93 -83.91 -20.69
C ILE A 71 -71.83 -83.10 -21.40
N TYR A 72 -71.88 -83.07 -22.73
CA TYR A 72 -71.14 -82.09 -23.52
C TYR A 72 -72.11 -81.02 -24.04
N ASN A 73 -71.97 -79.80 -23.56
CA ASN A 73 -72.75 -78.68 -24.06
C ASN A 73 -72.26 -78.27 -25.45
N THR A 74 -73.18 -78.08 -26.40
CA THR A 74 -72.83 -77.82 -27.81
C THR A 74 -72.97 -76.36 -28.25
N VAL A 75 -73.60 -75.51 -27.43
CA VAL A 75 -73.93 -74.14 -27.82
C VAL A 75 -73.36 -73.12 -26.83
N GLU A 76 -73.18 -71.89 -27.30
CA GLU A 76 -72.96 -70.76 -26.41
C GLU A 76 -74.31 -70.12 -26.10
N ALA A 77 -74.71 -70.11 -24.82
CA ALA A 77 -76.03 -69.64 -24.38
C ALA A 77 -75.98 -69.05 -22.96
N GLY A 78 -77.00 -68.26 -22.59
CA GLY A 78 -77.11 -67.58 -21.30
C GLY A 78 -76.47 -66.18 -21.26
N THR A 79 -76.75 -65.43 -20.19
CA THR A 79 -76.26 -64.06 -19.93
C THR A 79 -75.19 -64.04 -18.83
N LEU A 80 -74.15 -63.18 -18.97
CA LEU A 80 -73.07 -62.93 -18.00
C LEU A 80 -72.70 -64.12 -17.10
N ASP A 81 -73.21 -64.14 -15.85
CA ASP A 81 -72.85 -65.13 -14.82
C ASP A 81 -73.39 -66.55 -15.11
N ASN A 82 -74.49 -66.62 -15.87
CA ASN A 82 -75.17 -67.84 -16.30
C ASN A 82 -74.70 -68.36 -17.67
N ARG A 83 -73.71 -67.71 -18.29
CA ARG A 83 -73.23 -68.05 -19.63
C ARG A 83 -72.51 -69.39 -19.66
N LEU A 84 -72.85 -70.21 -20.64
CA LEU A 84 -72.18 -71.46 -21.01
C LEU A 84 -71.46 -71.27 -22.35
N THR A 85 -70.33 -71.94 -22.51
CA THR A 85 -69.67 -72.16 -23.80
C THR A 85 -69.69 -73.65 -24.15
N PRO A 86 -69.47 -74.05 -25.41
CA PRO A 86 -69.34 -75.46 -25.76
C PRO A 86 -68.23 -76.15 -24.93
N GLY A 87 -68.51 -77.31 -24.35
CA GLY A 87 -67.56 -78.01 -23.47
C GLY A 87 -68.21 -79.06 -22.56
N TYR A 88 -67.42 -79.74 -21.73
CA TYR A 88 -67.94 -80.71 -20.77
C TYR A 88 -68.54 -80.01 -19.54
N TYR A 89 -69.74 -80.41 -19.15
CA TYR A 89 -70.43 -79.91 -17.95
C TYR A 89 -71.01 -81.04 -17.12
N TYR A 90 -71.00 -80.87 -15.81
CA TYR A 90 -71.76 -81.74 -14.90
C TYR A 90 -72.79 -80.94 -14.11
N TRP A 91 -73.91 -81.58 -13.77
CA TRP A 91 -74.93 -80.97 -12.92
C TRP A 91 -74.53 -81.07 -11.44
N ASP A 92 -74.44 -79.94 -10.72
CA ASP A 92 -74.05 -79.93 -9.30
C ASP A 92 -75.24 -80.00 -8.32
N GLY A 93 -76.47 -80.08 -8.84
CA GLY A 93 -77.72 -80.00 -8.08
C GLY A 93 -78.45 -78.67 -8.24
N THR A 94 -77.73 -77.62 -8.62
CA THR A 94 -78.29 -76.27 -8.79
C THR A 94 -77.95 -75.65 -10.15
N PHE A 95 -76.75 -75.90 -10.68
CA PHE A 95 -76.24 -75.38 -11.94
C PHE A 95 -75.37 -76.40 -12.69
N TRP A 96 -75.28 -76.24 -14.02
CA TRP A 96 -74.29 -76.89 -14.88
C TRP A 96 -72.92 -76.23 -14.66
N LYS A 97 -71.95 -76.99 -14.18
CA LYS A 97 -70.57 -76.56 -13.92
C LYS A 97 -69.62 -77.10 -14.99
N SER A 98 -68.74 -76.24 -15.51
CA SER A 98 -67.75 -76.67 -16.50
C SER A 98 -66.73 -77.60 -15.85
N PHE A 99 -66.42 -78.69 -16.55
CA PHE A 99 -65.38 -79.62 -16.15
C PHE A 99 -64.05 -79.11 -16.73
N GLY A 100 -63.19 -78.53 -15.87
CA GLY A 100 -61.80 -78.22 -16.24
C GLY A 100 -61.44 -76.77 -16.63
N SER A 101 -62.27 -75.75 -16.37
CA SER A 101 -61.81 -74.36 -16.56
C SER A 101 -61.29 -73.75 -15.26
N THR A 102 -59.98 -73.83 -15.02
CA THR A 102 -59.29 -72.87 -14.17
C THR A 102 -59.29 -71.53 -14.90
N SER A 103 -60.14 -70.60 -14.48
CA SER A 103 -60.02 -69.19 -14.88
C SER A 103 -58.56 -68.77 -14.69
N ALA A 104 -57.88 -68.36 -15.75
CA ALA A 104 -56.51 -67.84 -15.75
C ALA A 104 -56.42 -66.66 -14.77
N SER A 105 -56.12 -66.98 -13.52
CA SER A 105 -55.76 -66.05 -12.48
C SER A 105 -54.24 -65.96 -12.50
N TRP A 106 -53.69 -64.78 -12.23
CA TRP A 106 -52.26 -64.62 -11.98
C TRP A 106 -51.85 -65.55 -10.84
N ASP A 107 -50.93 -66.47 -11.09
CA ASP A 107 -50.39 -67.33 -10.04
C ASP A 107 -49.53 -66.46 -9.11
N ILE A 108 -49.70 -66.63 -7.80
CA ILE A 108 -48.89 -65.96 -6.77
C ILE A 108 -47.41 -66.36 -6.83
N LYS A 109 -47.08 -67.43 -7.55
CA LYS A 109 -45.70 -67.86 -7.86
C LYS A 109 -45.20 -67.41 -9.23
N GLY A 110 -46.04 -66.76 -10.03
CA GLY A 110 -45.74 -66.37 -11.41
C GLY A 110 -46.21 -67.40 -12.44
N ASN A 111 -46.36 -66.95 -13.69
CA ASN A 111 -46.83 -67.75 -14.84
C ASN A 111 -45.71 -67.89 -15.88
N ASP A 112 -45.52 -69.09 -16.43
CA ASP A 112 -44.47 -69.38 -17.42
C ASP A 112 -44.87 -69.04 -18.87
N ASP A 113 -46.15 -68.71 -19.12
CA ASP A 113 -46.78 -68.55 -20.44
C ASP A 113 -47.39 -67.14 -20.64
N ILE A 114 -46.66 -66.08 -20.24
CA ILE A 114 -47.12 -64.70 -20.37
C ILE A 114 -46.89 -64.12 -21.78
N ASN A 115 -47.94 -63.49 -22.34
CA ASN A 115 -47.87 -62.63 -23.52
C ASN A 115 -48.25 -61.19 -23.12
N ASP A 116 -47.31 -60.26 -23.28
CA ASP A 116 -47.41 -58.85 -22.84
C ASP A 116 -48.53 -58.05 -23.52
N LYS A 117 -49.08 -58.53 -24.64
CA LYS A 117 -50.20 -57.89 -25.35
C LYS A 117 -51.58 -58.28 -24.82
N ILE A 118 -51.70 -59.42 -24.16
CA ILE A 118 -53.02 -59.99 -23.78
C ILE A 118 -53.14 -60.33 -22.29
N HIS A 119 -52.02 -60.61 -21.60
CA HIS A 119 -52.01 -60.94 -20.18
C HIS A 119 -51.57 -59.70 -19.38
N PHE A 120 -52.37 -59.30 -18.40
CA PHE A 120 -52.08 -58.18 -17.51
C PHE A 120 -52.59 -58.48 -16.10
N MET A 121 -51.97 -57.84 -15.10
CA MET A 121 -52.46 -57.83 -13.72
C MET A 121 -53.21 -56.51 -13.51
N GLY A 122 -54.53 -56.56 -13.37
CA GLY A 122 -55.35 -55.35 -13.22
C GLY A 122 -56.84 -55.58 -13.47
N THR A 123 -57.57 -54.51 -13.73
CA THR A 123 -59.02 -54.50 -13.98
C THR A 123 -59.33 -54.31 -15.47
N LYS A 124 -60.44 -54.90 -15.95
CA LYS A 124 -60.99 -54.68 -17.31
C LYS A 124 -61.98 -53.51 -17.37
N ILE A 125 -62.38 -53.01 -16.22
CA ILE A 125 -63.30 -51.88 -16.00
C ILE A 125 -62.47 -50.74 -15.40
N ASP A 126 -62.88 -49.49 -15.61
CA ASP A 126 -62.17 -48.29 -15.12
C ASP A 126 -62.33 -48.13 -13.60
N MET A 127 -61.72 -49.05 -12.86
CA MET A 127 -61.69 -49.12 -11.40
C MET A 127 -60.26 -49.29 -10.94
N ASP A 128 -59.88 -48.53 -9.92
CA ASP A 128 -58.55 -48.54 -9.31
C ASP A 128 -58.12 -49.95 -8.86
N VAL A 129 -56.85 -50.28 -9.09
CA VAL A 129 -56.22 -51.48 -8.51
C VAL A 129 -55.66 -51.12 -7.15
N LEU A 130 -56.18 -51.73 -6.08
CA LEU A 130 -55.73 -51.50 -4.70
C LEU A 130 -54.86 -52.66 -4.21
N PHE A 131 -53.62 -52.38 -3.82
CA PHE A 131 -52.78 -53.30 -3.07
C PHE A 131 -53.08 -53.16 -1.58
N LYS A 132 -53.40 -54.26 -0.89
CA LYS A 132 -53.73 -54.24 0.54
C LYS A 132 -52.92 -55.28 1.33
N ARG A 133 -52.45 -54.89 2.52
CA ARG A 133 -51.85 -55.80 3.51
C ARG A 133 -52.75 -55.83 4.73
N ASN A 134 -53.28 -57.00 5.11
CA ASN A 134 -54.23 -57.13 6.22
C ASN A 134 -55.38 -56.12 6.14
N ARG A 135 -55.98 -55.97 4.94
CA ARG A 135 -57.05 -55.00 4.63
C ARG A 135 -56.65 -53.51 4.68
N ILE A 136 -55.41 -53.17 5.03
CA ILE A 136 -54.89 -51.80 5.02
C ILE A 136 -54.35 -51.47 3.63
N LEU A 137 -54.72 -50.30 3.08
CA LEU A 137 -54.20 -49.82 1.80
C LEU A 137 -52.66 -49.77 1.85
N SER A 138 -52.01 -50.40 0.89
CA SER A 138 -50.56 -50.50 0.78
C SER A 138 -50.05 -50.16 -0.62
N GLY A 139 -50.95 -49.67 -1.49
CA GLY A 139 -50.64 -49.16 -2.82
C GLY A 139 -51.91 -49.01 -3.65
N ARG A 140 -51.86 -48.16 -4.66
CA ARG A 140 -52.97 -47.85 -5.57
C ARG A 140 -52.40 -47.61 -6.97
N LEU A 141 -53.01 -48.22 -7.98
CA LEU A 141 -52.88 -47.80 -9.37
C LEU A 141 -54.23 -47.28 -9.81
N SER A 142 -54.35 -45.97 -9.96
CA SER A 142 -55.54 -45.31 -10.50
C SER A 142 -55.20 -44.53 -11.76
N LYS A 143 -56.23 -44.00 -12.42
CA LYS A 143 -56.09 -43.18 -13.64
C LYS A 143 -55.17 -41.96 -13.45
N GLU A 144 -55.14 -41.39 -12.25
CA GLU A 144 -54.46 -40.12 -11.97
C GLU A 144 -53.51 -40.19 -10.78
N ASN A 145 -53.50 -41.27 -9.99
CA ASN A 145 -52.64 -41.37 -8.82
C ASN A 145 -51.95 -42.73 -8.76
N THR A 146 -50.70 -42.74 -8.31
CA THR A 146 -49.91 -43.95 -8.12
C THR A 146 -49.35 -43.99 -6.71
N SER A 147 -49.56 -45.10 -6.00
CA SER A 147 -48.93 -45.30 -4.69
C SER A 147 -48.44 -46.71 -4.44
N PHE A 148 -47.37 -46.79 -3.63
CA PHE A 148 -46.79 -48.03 -3.15
C PHE A 148 -46.19 -47.84 -1.75
N GLY A 149 -46.77 -48.49 -0.75
CA GLY A 149 -46.40 -48.35 0.66
C GLY A 149 -47.62 -48.34 1.59
N LEU A 150 -47.45 -48.89 2.80
CA LEU A 150 -48.52 -48.95 3.81
C LEU A 150 -49.06 -47.55 4.11
N SER A 151 -50.39 -47.38 4.06
CA SER A 151 -51.10 -46.11 4.29
C SER A 151 -50.67 -44.95 3.36
N SER A 152 -50.14 -45.27 2.17
CA SER A 152 -49.89 -44.25 1.13
C SER A 152 -51.19 -43.88 0.41
N LEU A 153 -51.50 -42.58 0.29
CA LEU A 153 -52.76 -42.06 -0.25
C LEU A 153 -54.03 -42.67 0.39
N GLU A 154 -54.01 -42.82 1.72
CA GLU A 154 -55.09 -43.46 2.48
C GLU A 154 -56.42 -42.67 2.43
N ASN A 155 -56.34 -41.34 2.53
CA ASN A 155 -57.51 -40.45 2.67
C ASN A 155 -57.95 -39.77 1.34
N LEU A 156 -57.41 -40.20 0.20
CA LEU A 156 -57.61 -39.54 -1.08
C LEU A 156 -59.09 -39.43 -1.48
N GLN A 157 -59.57 -38.20 -1.73
CA GLN A 157 -60.88 -37.92 -2.31
C GLN A 157 -60.78 -37.72 -3.83
N THR A 158 -61.91 -37.67 -4.53
CA THR A 158 -61.99 -37.59 -6.00
C THR A 158 -61.33 -36.36 -6.60
N SER A 159 -61.17 -35.27 -5.86
CA SER A 159 -60.52 -34.04 -6.30
C SER A 159 -58.98 -34.07 -6.18
N GLY A 160 -58.40 -35.03 -5.46
CA GLY A 160 -56.95 -35.19 -5.35
C GLY A 160 -56.38 -35.99 -6.53
N GLN A 161 -55.81 -35.30 -7.52
CA GLN A 161 -55.35 -35.89 -8.78
C GLN A 161 -53.84 -35.70 -9.00
N TYR A 162 -53.23 -36.56 -9.81
CA TYR A 162 -51.83 -36.44 -10.25
C TYR A 162 -50.77 -36.61 -9.15
N ASN A 163 -51.04 -37.42 -8.13
CA ASN A 163 -50.11 -37.66 -7.02
C ASN A 163 -49.35 -38.99 -7.16
N THR A 164 -48.06 -38.96 -6.81
CA THR A 164 -47.19 -40.14 -6.68
C THR A 164 -46.74 -40.29 -5.23
N ALA A 165 -46.98 -41.45 -4.61
CA ALA A 165 -46.66 -41.71 -3.21
C ALA A 165 -45.97 -43.06 -3.01
N ILE A 166 -44.66 -43.07 -2.78
CA ILE A 166 -43.87 -44.28 -2.61
C ILE A 166 -43.21 -44.26 -1.22
N GLY A 167 -43.64 -45.14 -0.33
CA GLY A 167 -43.17 -45.20 1.06
C GLY A 167 -44.30 -45.40 2.06
N VAL A 168 -43.96 -45.85 3.27
CA VAL A 168 -44.94 -45.96 4.35
C VAL A 168 -45.36 -44.56 4.79
N ASN A 169 -46.67 -44.32 4.93
CA ASN A 169 -47.29 -43.03 5.28
C ASN A 169 -47.01 -41.86 4.32
N SER A 170 -46.48 -42.09 3.12
CA SER A 170 -46.27 -41.02 2.14
C SER A 170 -47.62 -40.47 1.64
N LEU A 171 -47.84 -39.16 1.70
CA LEU A 171 -49.12 -38.51 1.37
C LEU A 171 -50.34 -39.13 2.07
N ARG A 172 -50.17 -39.62 3.30
CA ARG A 172 -51.22 -40.35 4.04
C ARG A 172 -52.49 -39.53 4.25
N LYS A 173 -52.35 -38.25 4.63
CA LYS A 173 -53.45 -37.35 4.97
C LYS A 173 -53.91 -36.47 3.82
N LEU A 174 -53.44 -36.71 2.59
CA LEU A 174 -53.90 -35.97 1.43
C LEU A 174 -55.35 -36.32 1.12
N GLU A 175 -56.21 -35.30 1.06
CA GLU A 175 -57.63 -35.43 0.70
C GLU A 175 -57.87 -34.86 -0.70
N ILE A 176 -57.42 -33.62 -0.96
CA ILE A 176 -57.76 -32.85 -2.18
C ILE A 176 -56.54 -32.32 -2.96
N GLY A 177 -55.32 -32.44 -2.41
CA GLY A 177 -54.10 -31.91 -3.05
C GLY A 177 -53.78 -32.58 -4.38
N THR A 178 -53.16 -31.85 -5.31
CA THR A 178 -52.87 -32.33 -6.66
C THR A 178 -51.39 -32.22 -7.04
N MET A 179 -50.91 -33.02 -7.99
CA MET A 179 -49.55 -32.89 -8.55
C MET A 179 -48.39 -33.07 -7.54
N ASN A 180 -48.57 -33.85 -6.47
CA ASN A 180 -47.52 -34.06 -5.47
C ASN A 180 -46.68 -35.32 -5.74
N THR A 181 -45.39 -35.28 -5.40
CA THR A 181 -44.50 -36.44 -5.47
C THR A 181 -43.85 -36.69 -4.11
N ALA A 182 -44.18 -37.79 -3.47
CA ALA A 182 -43.62 -38.21 -2.19
C ALA A 182 -42.87 -39.53 -2.34
N LEU A 183 -41.60 -39.55 -1.95
CA LEU A 183 -40.74 -40.74 -1.95
C LEU A 183 -40.01 -40.85 -0.61
N GLY A 184 -40.43 -41.77 0.25
CA GLY A 184 -39.82 -42.00 1.57
C GLY A 184 -40.84 -42.19 2.68
N TYR A 185 -40.37 -42.68 3.84
CA TYR A 185 -41.21 -42.84 5.02
C TYR A 185 -41.72 -41.49 5.53
N GLY A 186 -43.04 -41.29 5.56
CA GLY A 186 -43.68 -40.06 6.04
C GLY A 186 -43.38 -38.80 5.20
N ALA A 187 -42.90 -38.96 3.96
CA ALA A 187 -42.72 -37.84 3.04
C ALA A 187 -44.09 -37.22 2.70
N LEU A 188 -44.21 -35.89 2.84
CA LEU A 188 -45.45 -35.14 2.60
C LEU A 188 -46.67 -35.70 3.36
N GLU A 189 -46.48 -36.29 4.55
CA GLU A 189 -47.52 -37.02 5.27
C GLU A 189 -48.82 -36.21 5.48
N TYR A 190 -48.70 -34.93 5.85
CA TYR A 190 -49.82 -34.01 6.12
C TYR A 190 -50.12 -33.06 4.94
N ASN A 191 -49.56 -33.33 3.76
CA ASN A 191 -49.75 -32.46 2.61
C ASN A 191 -51.18 -32.52 2.08
N ASN A 192 -51.85 -31.37 1.99
CA ASN A 192 -53.18 -31.27 1.36
C ASN A 192 -53.27 -30.25 0.23
N TYR A 193 -52.11 -29.75 -0.23
CA TYR A 193 -51.99 -28.74 -1.28
C TYR A 193 -51.21 -29.29 -2.47
N TYR A 194 -50.97 -28.45 -3.48
CA TYR A 194 -50.51 -28.89 -4.79
C TYR A 194 -49.02 -28.70 -5.05
N SER A 195 -48.48 -29.50 -5.97
CA SER A 195 -47.15 -29.34 -6.56
C SER A 195 -45.96 -29.42 -5.58
N ASN A 196 -46.07 -30.15 -4.47
CA ASN A 196 -44.94 -30.36 -3.57
C ASN A 196 -44.19 -31.67 -3.92
N ILE A 197 -42.87 -31.63 -3.84
CA ILE A 197 -41.97 -32.77 -4.06
C ILE A 197 -41.18 -33.03 -2.77
N GLY A 198 -41.44 -34.15 -2.10
CA GLY A 198 -40.75 -34.57 -0.89
C GLY A 198 -40.05 -35.90 -1.11
N ILE A 199 -38.72 -35.91 -1.10
CA ILE A 199 -37.90 -37.11 -1.26
C ILE A 199 -37.02 -37.28 -0.03
N GLY A 200 -37.19 -38.36 0.72
CA GLY A 200 -36.49 -38.62 1.97
C GLY A 200 -37.45 -38.86 3.14
N VAL A 201 -36.91 -39.35 4.25
CA VAL A 201 -37.69 -39.63 5.46
C VAL A 201 -38.22 -38.31 6.04
N PHE A 202 -39.54 -38.18 6.19
CA PHE A 202 -40.22 -36.98 6.69
C PHE A 202 -39.89 -35.68 5.95
N ALA A 203 -39.50 -35.75 4.68
CA ALA A 203 -39.36 -34.58 3.83
C ALA A 203 -40.72 -33.87 3.68
N LEU A 204 -40.76 -32.56 3.96
CA LEU A 204 -41.97 -31.73 3.87
C LEU A 204 -43.17 -32.29 4.65
N GLN A 205 -42.95 -32.88 5.83
CA GLN A 205 -44.00 -33.62 6.53
C GLN A 205 -45.28 -32.80 6.82
N ASN A 206 -45.15 -31.54 7.24
CA ASN A 206 -46.26 -30.73 7.76
C ASN A 206 -46.88 -29.71 6.76
N THR A 207 -46.79 -29.94 5.45
CA THR A 207 -47.27 -28.99 4.41
C THR A 207 -48.78 -28.85 4.28
N MET A 208 -49.41 -28.23 5.28
CA MET A 208 -50.88 -28.11 5.34
C MET A 208 -51.48 -27.11 4.36
N LYS A 209 -50.80 -25.99 4.08
CA LYS A 209 -51.21 -24.91 3.15
C LYS A 209 -50.11 -24.48 2.16
N ALA A 210 -48.95 -25.11 2.25
CA ALA A 210 -47.77 -24.85 1.45
C ALA A 210 -47.89 -25.49 0.06
N PHE A 211 -47.50 -24.80 -1.02
CA PHE A 211 -47.48 -25.36 -2.38
C PHE A 211 -46.16 -25.11 -3.10
N GLY A 212 -45.86 -25.90 -4.13
CA GLY A 212 -44.70 -25.67 -4.99
C GLY A 212 -43.32 -25.84 -4.33
N ASN A 213 -43.20 -26.58 -3.22
CA ASN A 213 -41.93 -26.79 -2.53
C ASN A 213 -41.21 -28.05 -3.02
N VAL A 214 -39.88 -28.01 -3.08
CA VAL A 214 -39.03 -29.15 -3.46
C VAL A 214 -38.05 -29.45 -2.35
N GLY A 215 -38.25 -30.57 -1.66
CA GLY A 215 -37.40 -31.03 -0.57
C GLY A 215 -36.78 -32.38 -0.86
N ILE A 216 -35.46 -32.43 -1.00
CA ILE A 216 -34.71 -33.67 -1.20
C ILE A 216 -33.72 -33.86 -0.05
N GLY A 217 -34.02 -34.80 0.84
CA GLY A 217 -33.23 -35.13 2.02
C GLY A 217 -34.10 -35.49 3.22
N ASN A 218 -33.56 -36.26 4.15
CA ASN A 218 -34.32 -36.62 5.36
C ASN A 218 -34.61 -35.36 6.18
N PHE A 219 -35.85 -35.19 6.65
CA PHE A 219 -36.32 -34.09 7.50
C PHE A 219 -36.26 -32.69 6.88
N THR A 220 -36.01 -32.59 5.57
CA THR A 220 -35.92 -31.30 4.89
C THR A 220 -37.27 -30.59 4.85
N MET A 221 -37.31 -29.29 5.19
CA MET A 221 -38.54 -28.50 5.29
C MET A 221 -39.68 -29.15 6.10
N ARG A 222 -39.35 -29.96 7.12
CA ARG A 222 -40.34 -30.78 7.85
C ARG A 222 -41.42 -29.95 8.53
N HIS A 223 -41.11 -28.75 9.00
CA HIS A 223 -42.05 -27.87 9.70
C HIS A 223 -42.82 -26.90 8.78
N ASN A 224 -42.58 -26.95 7.47
CA ASN A 224 -43.17 -26.00 6.53
C ASN A 224 -44.68 -26.18 6.42
N SER A 225 -45.46 -25.30 7.05
CA SER A 225 -46.92 -25.38 7.06
C SER A 225 -47.58 -24.50 6.01
N GLU A 226 -47.02 -23.33 5.72
CA GLU A 226 -47.65 -22.32 4.85
C GLU A 226 -46.69 -21.75 3.77
N GLY A 227 -45.38 -21.98 3.92
CA GLY A 227 -44.37 -21.46 3.01
C GLY A 227 -44.40 -22.11 1.64
N THR A 228 -44.27 -21.30 0.59
CA THR A 228 -44.48 -21.70 -0.80
C THR A 228 -43.22 -21.47 -1.63
N GLY A 229 -42.95 -22.35 -2.59
CA GLY A 229 -41.87 -22.15 -3.55
C GLY A 229 -40.45 -22.33 -2.97
N ASN A 230 -40.30 -23.00 -1.84
CA ASN A 230 -38.99 -23.24 -1.22
C ASN A 230 -38.31 -24.47 -1.83
N SER A 231 -37.01 -24.41 -1.99
CA SER A 231 -36.17 -25.49 -2.53
C SER A 231 -35.10 -25.88 -1.53
N SER A 232 -35.01 -27.17 -1.19
CA SER A 232 -34.02 -27.66 -0.25
C SER A 232 -33.41 -28.99 -0.71
N LEU A 233 -32.10 -29.11 -0.54
CA LEU A 233 -31.33 -30.30 -0.88
C LEU A 233 -30.35 -30.57 0.25
N GLY A 234 -30.60 -31.60 1.06
CA GLY A 234 -29.77 -31.96 2.21
C GLY A 234 -30.60 -32.48 3.38
N ASN A 235 -29.95 -33.22 4.29
CA ASN A 235 -30.60 -33.61 5.53
C ASN A 235 -30.98 -32.35 6.34
N ALA A 236 -32.27 -32.22 6.70
CA ALA A 236 -32.82 -31.12 7.49
C ALA A 236 -32.52 -29.70 6.96
N ALA A 237 -32.32 -29.54 5.64
CA ALA A 237 -32.24 -28.23 5.04
C ALA A 237 -33.59 -27.49 5.16
N LEU A 238 -33.54 -26.20 5.53
CA LEU A 238 -34.72 -25.37 5.82
C LEU A 238 -35.72 -26.03 6.80
N SER A 239 -35.27 -26.86 7.75
CA SER A 239 -36.17 -27.71 8.54
C SER A 239 -37.21 -26.96 9.38
N ASP A 240 -36.88 -25.78 9.92
CA ASP A 240 -37.75 -25.03 10.84
C ASP A 240 -38.65 -24.00 10.17
N ILE A 241 -38.61 -23.91 8.84
CA ILE A 241 -39.45 -22.96 8.11
C ILE A 241 -40.90 -23.29 8.38
N LYS A 242 -41.70 -22.28 8.75
CA LYS A 242 -43.14 -22.40 9.01
C LYS A 242 -43.96 -21.66 7.97
N SER A 243 -43.54 -20.43 7.65
CA SER A 243 -44.30 -19.50 6.80
C SER A 243 -43.36 -18.52 6.10
N GLY A 244 -42.55 -19.01 5.16
CA GLY A 244 -41.64 -18.20 4.35
C GLY A 244 -41.60 -18.72 2.92
N ASN A 245 -41.44 -17.83 1.94
CA ASN A 245 -41.57 -18.16 0.53
C ASN A 245 -40.25 -17.99 -0.23
N TRP A 246 -40.05 -18.81 -1.27
CA TRP A 246 -38.94 -18.66 -2.22
C TRP A 246 -37.54 -18.74 -1.60
N ASN A 247 -37.36 -19.60 -0.60
CA ASN A 247 -36.07 -19.82 0.05
C ASN A 247 -35.33 -21.03 -0.54
N ILE A 248 -34.01 -20.96 -0.56
CA ILE A 248 -33.12 -22.00 -1.05
C ILE A 248 -32.22 -22.46 0.10
N GLY A 249 -32.18 -23.77 0.39
CA GLY A 249 -31.29 -24.38 1.38
C GLY A 249 -30.57 -25.60 0.80
N ILE A 250 -29.28 -25.50 0.50
CA ILE A 250 -28.53 -26.57 -0.16
C ILE A 250 -27.36 -26.99 0.74
N GLY A 251 -27.42 -28.17 1.35
CA GLY A 251 -26.46 -28.69 2.32
C GLY A 251 -27.16 -29.28 3.55
N GLN A 252 -26.48 -30.15 4.29
CA GLN A 252 -27.04 -30.65 5.56
C GLN A 252 -27.28 -29.48 6.52
N TYR A 253 -28.50 -29.31 7.04
CA TYR A 253 -28.94 -28.18 7.88
C TYR A 253 -28.82 -26.79 7.22
N ALA A 254 -28.71 -26.68 5.90
CA ALA A 254 -28.61 -25.37 5.25
C ALA A 254 -29.90 -24.54 5.46
N GLY A 255 -29.75 -23.36 6.06
CA GLY A 255 -30.86 -22.45 6.39
C GLY A 255 -31.87 -23.05 7.36
N SER A 256 -31.46 -24.03 8.18
CA SER A 256 -32.35 -24.82 9.03
C SER A 256 -33.13 -23.97 10.03
N ASN A 257 -32.55 -22.84 10.45
CA ASN A 257 -33.11 -21.89 11.42
C ASN A 257 -34.18 -20.93 10.88
N LEU A 258 -34.41 -20.89 9.56
CA LEU A 258 -35.37 -19.95 8.99
C LEU A 258 -36.79 -20.32 9.44
N VAL A 259 -37.58 -19.35 9.90
CA VAL A 259 -38.96 -19.54 10.37
C VAL A 259 -39.96 -18.90 9.41
N SER A 260 -39.81 -17.63 9.02
CA SER A 260 -40.82 -16.95 8.18
C SER A 260 -40.32 -16.01 7.07
N GLY A 261 -39.01 -15.89 6.91
CA GLY A 261 -38.40 -15.02 5.90
C GLY A 261 -38.65 -15.43 4.44
N ASN A 262 -38.58 -14.47 3.52
CA ASN A 262 -38.72 -14.70 2.08
C ASN A 262 -37.42 -14.47 1.30
N PHE A 263 -37.26 -15.13 0.14
CA PHE A 263 -36.17 -14.87 -0.81
C PHE A 263 -34.75 -15.07 -0.22
N ASN A 264 -34.58 -16.00 0.71
CA ASN A 264 -33.29 -16.26 1.33
C ASN A 264 -32.56 -17.44 0.65
N ILE A 265 -31.23 -17.38 0.56
CA ILE A 265 -30.39 -18.41 -0.08
C ILE A 265 -29.28 -18.85 0.88
N ALA A 266 -29.34 -20.10 1.33
CA ALA A 266 -28.39 -20.79 2.19
C ALA A 266 -27.77 -21.96 1.42
N ILE A 267 -26.46 -21.97 1.24
CA ILE A 267 -25.75 -23.03 0.51
C ILE A 267 -24.52 -23.41 1.33
N GLY A 268 -24.36 -24.66 1.74
CA GLY A 268 -23.32 -25.14 2.65
C GLY A 268 -23.90 -25.86 3.86
N ALA A 269 -23.15 -26.80 4.45
CA ALA A 269 -23.61 -27.50 5.64
C ALA A 269 -23.78 -26.51 6.81
N SER A 270 -24.97 -26.47 7.42
CA SER A 270 -25.33 -25.57 8.53
C SER A 270 -25.17 -24.07 8.20
N SER A 271 -25.31 -23.69 6.93
CA SER A 271 -25.29 -22.28 6.50
C SER A 271 -26.62 -21.61 6.84
N ASP A 272 -26.75 -21.13 8.08
CA ASP A 272 -27.99 -20.53 8.59
C ASP A 272 -28.15 -19.05 8.21
N PHE A 273 -29.37 -18.55 8.23
CA PHE A 273 -29.65 -17.15 7.95
C PHE A 273 -29.43 -16.26 9.18
N PRO A 274 -28.90 -15.03 9.00
CA PRO A 274 -28.69 -14.09 10.11
C PRO A 274 -29.95 -13.76 10.93
N SER A 275 -31.11 -13.74 10.28
CA SER A 275 -32.41 -13.50 10.89
C SER A 275 -33.36 -14.61 10.49
N ILE A 276 -34.00 -15.23 11.49
CA ILE A 276 -34.94 -16.33 11.31
C ILE A 276 -36.24 -15.90 10.59
N ASP A 277 -36.57 -14.60 10.63
CA ASP A 277 -37.73 -14.02 9.94
C ASP A 277 -37.34 -13.00 8.85
N GLY A 278 -36.03 -12.81 8.65
CA GLY A 278 -35.50 -11.86 7.69
C GLY A 278 -35.72 -12.31 6.25
N SER A 279 -35.90 -11.35 5.34
CA SER A 279 -36.01 -11.62 3.91
C SER A 279 -34.78 -11.13 3.14
N ASN A 280 -34.52 -11.69 1.96
CA ASN A 280 -33.42 -11.32 1.06
C ASN A 280 -32.02 -11.59 1.62
N GLN A 281 -31.85 -12.64 2.42
CA GLN A 281 -30.58 -12.99 3.04
C GLN A 281 -29.81 -14.00 2.19
N LEU A 282 -28.49 -13.80 2.05
CA LEU A 282 -27.60 -14.64 1.25
C LEU A 282 -26.47 -15.19 2.10
N ASN A 283 -26.39 -16.52 2.24
CA ASN A 283 -25.33 -17.26 2.90
C ASN A 283 -24.83 -18.40 1.97
N ILE A 284 -23.73 -18.20 1.22
CA ILE A 284 -23.15 -19.23 0.31
C ILE A 284 -21.80 -19.74 0.83
N GLY A 285 -21.79 -20.79 1.63
CA GLY A 285 -20.62 -21.26 2.38
C GLY A 285 -20.07 -20.14 3.27
N ASN A 286 -20.94 -19.15 3.55
CA ASN A 286 -20.70 -17.81 4.05
C ASN A 286 -20.12 -16.73 3.06
N THR A 287 -20.42 -16.74 1.75
CA THR A 287 -20.26 -15.63 0.75
C THR A 287 -18.82 -15.10 0.57
N ILE A 288 -17.85 -15.97 0.74
CA ILE A 288 -16.45 -15.63 0.97
C ILE A 288 -15.58 -16.63 0.18
N TYR A 289 -14.57 -16.16 -0.56
CA TYR A 289 -13.47 -17.04 -1.01
C TYR A 289 -12.35 -16.98 0.01
N GLY A 290 -12.16 -18.04 0.78
CA GLY A 290 -11.00 -18.17 1.65
C GLY A 290 -9.98 -19.14 1.07
N ILE A 291 -8.72 -18.75 1.10
CA ILE A 291 -7.63 -19.72 1.22
C ILE A 291 -7.37 -19.89 2.71
N ASN A 292 -7.06 -21.10 3.19
CA ASN A 292 -6.81 -21.36 4.61
C ASN A 292 -8.01 -21.10 5.57
N VAL A 293 -9.26 -21.13 5.11
CA VAL A 293 -10.48 -21.06 5.95
C VAL A 293 -10.68 -22.28 6.89
N ASN A 294 -9.70 -23.21 6.90
CA ASN A 294 -9.57 -24.32 7.84
C ASN A 294 -8.15 -24.42 8.46
N ALA A 295 -7.33 -23.36 8.43
CA ALA A 295 -5.93 -23.44 8.93
C ALA A 295 -5.81 -22.96 10.38
N GLY A 296 -5.35 -23.84 11.27
CA GLY A 296 -5.15 -23.53 12.69
C GLY A 296 -4.06 -22.47 12.96
N ALA A 297 -4.37 -21.57 13.91
CA ALA A 297 -3.58 -20.66 14.77
C ALA A 297 -2.28 -19.98 14.30
N THR A 298 -1.71 -20.30 13.14
CA THR A 298 -0.42 -19.76 12.66
C THR A 298 -0.52 -19.06 11.31
N LYS A 299 -1.71 -19.02 10.67
CA LYS A 299 -1.96 -18.33 9.40
C LYS A 299 -3.31 -17.58 9.40
N PRO A 300 -3.34 -16.27 9.10
CA PRO A 300 -4.59 -15.51 9.06
C PRO A 300 -5.45 -15.93 7.86
N ALA A 301 -6.76 -16.06 8.10
CA ALA A 301 -7.75 -16.26 7.04
C ALA A 301 -7.93 -14.95 6.25
N SER A 302 -8.09 -15.06 4.93
CA SER A 302 -8.29 -13.92 4.05
C SER A 302 -9.57 -14.10 3.22
N ILE A 303 -10.38 -13.06 3.17
CA ILE A 303 -11.64 -13.04 2.42
C ILE A 303 -11.35 -12.38 1.08
N GLY A 304 -11.32 -13.18 0.04
CA GLY A 304 -11.39 -12.72 -1.33
C GLY A 304 -12.82 -12.38 -1.68
N ILE A 305 -13.06 -11.13 -2.07
CA ILE A 305 -14.24 -10.78 -2.85
C ILE A 305 -13.72 -10.57 -4.28
N ASN A 306 -14.10 -11.48 -5.17
CA ASN A 306 -13.68 -11.51 -6.57
C ASN A 306 -12.18 -11.84 -6.81
N THR A 307 -11.52 -12.46 -5.83
CA THR A 307 -10.21 -13.13 -5.98
C THR A 307 -10.22 -14.53 -5.35
N LYS A 308 -9.59 -15.49 -6.04
CA LYS A 308 -9.41 -16.87 -5.57
C LYS A 308 -8.12 -17.07 -4.77
N ASN A 309 -7.23 -16.07 -4.79
CA ASN A 309 -5.94 -16.08 -4.08
C ASN A 309 -5.80 -14.76 -3.31
N PRO A 310 -6.65 -14.49 -2.31
CA PRO A 310 -6.55 -13.29 -1.50
C PRO A 310 -5.16 -13.21 -0.86
N HIS A 311 -4.49 -12.07 -0.99
CA HIS A 311 -3.12 -11.88 -0.58
C HIS A 311 -2.95 -12.20 0.91
N ARG A 312 -1.91 -12.97 1.27
CA ARG A 312 -1.70 -13.47 2.66
C ARG A 312 -1.57 -12.39 3.75
N SER A 313 -1.37 -11.14 3.35
CA SER A 313 -1.28 -9.98 4.26
C SER A 313 -2.56 -9.14 4.32
N ALA A 314 -3.61 -9.52 3.60
CA ALA A 314 -4.88 -8.79 3.54
C ALA A 314 -6.00 -9.64 4.17
N VAL A 315 -6.77 -9.02 5.06
CA VAL A 315 -7.96 -9.66 5.66
C VAL A 315 -9.13 -9.62 4.69
N LEU A 316 -9.25 -8.55 3.91
CA LEU A 316 -10.21 -8.38 2.82
C LEU A 316 -9.42 -8.01 1.55
N ASP A 317 -9.38 -8.92 0.59
CA ASP A 317 -8.76 -8.68 -0.71
C ASP A 317 -9.86 -8.50 -1.75
N LEU A 318 -9.96 -7.27 -2.25
CA LEU A 318 -10.91 -6.86 -3.27
C LEU A 318 -10.16 -6.79 -4.59
N SER A 319 -10.37 -7.76 -5.48
CA SER A 319 -9.73 -7.78 -6.79
C SER A 319 -10.74 -7.46 -7.89
N ALA A 320 -10.51 -6.38 -8.61
CA ALA A 320 -11.28 -6.04 -9.81
C ALA A 320 -10.40 -5.33 -10.84
N LYS A 321 -10.65 -5.58 -12.13
CA LYS A 321 -9.87 -4.95 -13.22
C LYS A 321 -10.23 -3.48 -13.46
N ASN A 322 -11.47 -3.11 -13.18
CA ASN A 322 -12.05 -1.82 -13.55
C ASN A 322 -13.11 -1.32 -12.54
N LEU A 323 -13.19 -1.95 -11.37
CA LEU A 323 -14.07 -1.52 -10.27
C LEU A 323 -13.18 -1.09 -9.10
N GLY A 324 -13.59 -0.04 -8.41
CA GLY A 324 -12.94 0.44 -7.19
C GLY A 324 -13.69 0.02 -5.93
N PHE A 325 -13.04 0.17 -4.78
CA PHE A 325 -13.72 0.14 -3.50
C PHE A 325 -14.35 1.50 -3.23
N LEU A 326 -15.68 1.52 -3.05
CA LEU A 326 -16.40 2.71 -2.61
C LEU A 326 -16.63 2.61 -1.09
N PRO A 327 -15.83 3.30 -0.24
CA PRO A 327 -16.06 3.29 1.20
C PRO A 327 -17.37 4.02 1.57
N PRO A 328 -17.84 3.90 2.83
CA PRO A 328 -18.97 4.68 3.31
C PRO A 328 -18.82 6.17 2.99
N ARG A 329 -19.85 6.74 2.37
CA ARG A 329 -19.92 8.16 1.98
C ARG A 329 -20.64 8.92 3.08
N ILE A 330 -19.94 9.81 3.76
CA ILE A 330 -20.42 10.44 4.98
C ILE A 330 -20.34 11.96 4.80
N ALA A 331 -21.41 12.68 5.15
CA ALA A 331 -21.41 14.13 5.16
C ALA A 331 -20.93 14.61 6.53
N LEU A 332 -19.62 14.78 6.71
CA LEU A 332 -19.06 15.27 7.97
C LEU A 332 -19.43 16.74 8.18
N LYS A 333 -19.82 17.09 9.41
CA LYS A 333 -20.13 18.48 9.81
C LYS A 333 -18.87 19.29 10.10
N SER A 334 -17.77 18.64 10.46
CA SER A 334 -16.46 19.24 10.74
C SER A 334 -15.39 18.15 10.84
N SER A 335 -14.11 18.51 10.95
CA SER A 335 -13.05 17.50 11.16
C SER A 335 -13.13 16.88 12.55
N ASN A 336 -13.83 17.49 13.52
CA ASN A 336 -14.08 16.89 14.83
C ASN A 336 -15.44 16.19 14.93
N ASP A 337 -16.13 15.96 13.81
CA ASP A 337 -17.46 15.37 13.80
C ASP A 337 -17.44 13.89 14.19
N ILE A 338 -17.61 13.64 15.49
CA ILE A 338 -17.77 12.31 16.08
C ILE A 338 -19.25 11.96 16.32
N GLU A 339 -20.19 12.78 15.85
CA GLU A 339 -21.62 12.54 16.01
C GLU A 339 -22.21 11.83 14.81
N THR A 340 -21.86 12.29 13.60
CA THR A 340 -22.36 11.69 12.35
C THR A 340 -21.94 10.24 12.23
N ILE A 341 -20.78 9.89 12.79
CA ILE A 341 -20.39 8.52 13.09
C ILE A 341 -20.04 8.47 14.57
N ALA A 342 -20.94 7.93 15.39
CA ALA A 342 -20.72 7.82 16.83
C ALA A 342 -19.52 6.91 17.15
N ASN A 343 -18.57 7.40 17.96
CA ASN A 343 -17.37 6.68 18.40
C ASN A 343 -16.55 6.06 17.25
N PRO A 344 -16.05 6.86 16.29
CA PRO A 344 -15.34 6.33 15.14
C PRO A 344 -14.01 5.67 15.58
N ALA A 345 -13.72 4.49 15.06
CA ALA A 345 -12.48 3.78 15.38
C ALA A 345 -11.27 4.47 14.74
N GLN A 346 -10.11 4.42 15.40
CA GLN A 346 -8.86 4.88 14.80
C GLN A 346 -8.56 4.09 13.51
N GLY A 347 -8.26 4.79 12.43
CA GLY A 347 -8.06 4.22 11.10
C GLY A 347 -9.34 4.00 10.29
N LEU A 348 -10.52 4.35 10.82
CA LEU A 348 -11.78 4.23 10.08
C LEU A 348 -11.75 5.11 8.83
N LEU A 349 -11.91 4.51 7.65
CA LEU A 349 -11.86 5.18 6.36
C LEU A 349 -13.27 5.53 5.86
N VAL A 350 -13.48 6.79 5.47
CA VAL A 350 -14.70 7.28 4.84
C VAL A 350 -14.38 8.15 3.63
N PHE A 351 -15.34 8.30 2.73
CA PHE A 351 -15.33 9.38 1.76
C PHE A 351 -16.24 10.49 2.26
N ASN A 352 -15.66 11.63 2.65
CA ASN A 352 -16.45 12.79 3.04
C ASN A 352 -17.11 13.43 1.83
N THR A 353 -18.43 13.61 1.89
CA THR A 353 -19.24 14.24 0.84
C THR A 353 -19.58 15.70 1.11
N ALA A 354 -19.31 16.21 2.31
CA ALA A 354 -19.65 17.58 2.70
C ALA A 354 -18.51 18.57 2.44
N LEU A 355 -18.87 19.82 2.16
CA LEU A 355 -17.97 20.97 2.18
C LEU A 355 -18.43 21.88 3.32
N VAL A 356 -17.60 22.00 4.36
CA VAL A 356 -17.84 22.91 5.49
C VAL A 356 -16.66 23.85 5.61
N GLU A 357 -16.87 25.08 5.14
CA GLU A 357 -15.89 26.17 5.14
C GLU A 357 -16.16 27.14 6.31
N GLY A 358 -15.12 27.85 6.75
CA GLY A 358 -15.25 28.91 7.76
C GLY A 358 -15.49 28.46 9.21
N SER A 359 -15.47 27.15 9.50
CA SER A 359 -15.42 26.63 10.88
C SER A 359 -13.96 26.51 11.36
N ASN A 360 -13.75 26.43 12.68
CA ASN A 360 -12.42 26.15 13.26
C ASN A 360 -11.86 24.77 12.84
N HIS A 361 -12.69 23.90 12.25
CA HIS A 361 -12.38 22.51 11.89
C HIS A 361 -13.02 22.16 10.53
N PRO A 362 -12.56 22.75 9.41
CA PRO A 362 -13.19 22.55 8.12
C PRO A 362 -13.03 21.11 7.63
N VAL A 363 -13.95 20.71 6.76
CA VAL A 363 -13.87 19.47 5.97
C VAL A 363 -14.21 19.78 4.52
N TYR A 364 -13.40 19.23 3.62
CA TYR A 364 -13.58 19.31 2.18
C TYR A 364 -13.94 17.94 1.62
N LEU A 365 -14.50 17.91 0.41
CA LEU A 365 -14.72 16.67 -0.34
C LEU A 365 -13.43 15.84 -0.44
N GLY A 366 -13.50 14.54 -0.15
CA GLY A 366 -12.37 13.61 -0.30
C GLY A 366 -12.35 12.44 0.68
N TYR A 367 -11.29 11.63 0.62
CA TYR A 367 -11.09 10.52 1.55
C TYR A 367 -10.57 11.01 2.90
N TYR A 368 -11.10 10.47 3.99
CA TYR A 368 -10.67 10.77 5.36
C TYR A 368 -10.47 9.47 6.13
N TYR A 369 -9.49 9.46 7.02
CA TYR A 369 -9.44 8.48 8.10
C TYR A 369 -9.59 9.18 9.45
N PHE A 370 -10.17 8.50 10.44
CA PHE A 370 -10.20 9.01 11.80
C PHE A 370 -8.88 8.69 12.51
N ASP A 371 -8.18 9.69 13.06
CA ASP A 371 -6.86 9.50 13.70
C ASP A 371 -6.92 9.05 15.17
N GLY A 372 -8.13 8.97 15.74
CA GLY A 372 -8.38 8.72 17.16
C GLY A 372 -8.94 9.93 17.90
N SER A 373 -8.91 11.11 17.30
CA SER A 373 -9.48 12.35 17.85
C SER A 373 -10.26 13.15 16.82
N ARG A 374 -9.87 13.10 15.53
CA ARG A 374 -10.50 13.86 14.44
C ARG A 374 -10.36 13.14 13.09
N TRP A 375 -11.16 13.58 12.13
CA TRP A 375 -11.10 13.18 10.73
C TRP A 375 -9.96 13.91 10.01
N VAL A 376 -9.04 13.13 9.46
CA VAL A 376 -7.87 13.61 8.70
C VAL A 376 -8.03 13.25 7.24
N LYS A 377 -7.96 14.26 6.36
CA LYS A 377 -8.05 14.08 4.91
C LYS A 377 -6.81 13.34 4.40
N LEU A 378 -7.02 12.31 3.59
CA LEU A 378 -5.97 11.65 2.80
C LEU A 378 -5.71 12.50 1.55
N SER A 379 -4.68 13.35 1.59
CA SER A 379 -4.20 14.09 0.42
C SER A 379 -3.12 13.30 -0.32
N THR A 380 -3.20 13.23 -1.66
CA THR A 380 -2.22 12.53 -2.53
C THR A 380 -1.09 13.43 -3.00
N THR A 381 -1.17 14.72 -2.73
CA THR A 381 -0.06 15.65 -2.87
C THR A 381 0.36 16.00 -1.46
N ALA A 382 1.61 15.74 -1.11
CA ALA A 382 2.21 16.50 -0.02
C ALA A 382 2.18 17.96 -0.50
N GLU A 383 1.11 18.69 -0.17
CA GLU A 383 0.90 20.11 -0.51
C GLU A 383 2.04 21.00 0.02
N ASN A 384 2.97 20.42 0.79
CA ASN A 384 4.05 21.10 1.48
C ASN A 384 5.46 20.70 0.98
N ALA A 385 5.61 20.03 -0.18
CA ALA A 385 6.93 19.64 -0.71
C ALA A 385 7.34 20.44 -1.96
N TRP A 386 8.61 20.88 -1.99
CA TRP A 386 9.20 21.53 -3.17
C TRP A 386 9.57 20.48 -4.24
N SER A 387 9.08 20.63 -5.47
CA SER A 387 9.37 19.70 -6.57
C SER A 387 10.84 19.75 -6.98
N THR A 388 11.40 18.61 -7.40
CA THR A 388 12.78 18.52 -7.94
C THR A 388 12.95 19.20 -9.29
N LYS A 389 11.85 19.53 -9.99
CA LYS A 389 11.83 20.31 -11.24
C LYS A 389 11.37 21.76 -11.02
N GLY A 390 11.09 22.15 -9.78
CA GLY A 390 10.53 23.45 -9.43
C GLY A 390 9.00 23.47 -9.42
N ASN A 391 8.45 24.49 -8.75
CA ASN A 391 7.01 24.74 -8.62
C ASN A 391 6.61 25.94 -9.51
N ALA A 392 5.46 25.86 -10.18
CA ALA A 392 4.86 26.99 -10.90
C ALA A 392 3.82 27.70 -10.01
N ASN A 393 3.48 28.96 -10.32
CA ASN A 393 2.45 29.77 -9.61
C ASN A 393 2.69 29.97 -8.10
N THR A 394 3.94 30.18 -7.68
CA THR A 394 4.26 30.47 -6.28
C THR A 394 3.79 31.87 -5.84
N ASP A 395 3.23 31.97 -4.64
CA ASP A 395 2.96 33.22 -3.92
C ASP A 395 4.11 33.47 -2.93
N ALA A 396 4.80 34.60 -3.05
CA ALA A 396 5.94 34.95 -2.20
C ALA A 396 5.59 35.11 -0.71
N SER A 397 4.33 35.33 -0.36
CA SER A 397 3.87 35.44 1.03
C SER A 397 3.58 34.09 1.69
N GLN A 398 3.37 33.04 0.89
CA GLN A 398 2.93 31.71 1.35
C GLN A 398 3.92 30.59 1.03
N ASN A 399 4.70 30.72 -0.05
CA ASN A 399 5.58 29.66 -0.54
C ASN A 399 7.05 30.01 -0.33
N PHE A 400 7.72 29.22 0.50
CA PHE A 400 9.15 29.34 0.77
C PHE A 400 9.78 27.95 0.94
N ILE A 401 11.10 27.88 0.73
CA ILE A 401 11.92 26.73 1.12
C ILE A 401 12.58 27.12 2.44
N GLY A 402 12.09 26.57 3.56
CA GLY A 402 12.57 26.97 4.87
C GLY A 402 11.75 26.36 6.00
N THR A 403 11.97 26.87 7.20
CA THR A 403 11.32 26.47 8.45
C THR A 403 10.43 27.60 8.95
N THR A 404 9.35 27.28 9.67
CA THR A 404 8.43 28.26 10.31
C THR A 404 8.56 28.29 11.83
N ASP A 405 9.36 27.40 12.39
CA ASP A 405 9.54 27.14 13.83
C ASP A 405 10.91 27.61 14.33
N ASN A 406 11.56 28.50 13.57
CA ASN A 406 12.86 29.08 13.87
C ASN A 406 13.99 28.03 13.99
N GLN A 407 13.84 26.83 13.41
CA GLN A 407 14.96 25.88 13.33
C GLN A 407 15.85 26.16 12.13
N ASP A 408 17.14 25.84 12.23
CA ASP A 408 18.09 26.01 11.14
C ASP A 408 17.70 25.17 9.90
N LEU A 409 17.80 25.76 8.70
CA LEU A 409 17.64 25.03 7.45
C LEU A 409 18.98 24.43 7.02
N ILE A 410 19.06 23.10 7.00
CA ILE A 410 20.28 22.36 6.65
C ILE A 410 20.13 21.69 5.28
N PHE A 411 21.03 22.02 4.35
CA PHE A 411 21.18 21.32 3.07
C PHE A 411 22.20 20.18 3.22
N LYS A 412 21.82 18.95 2.85
CA LYS A 412 22.69 17.77 2.94
C LYS A 412 22.94 17.13 1.57
N ARG A 413 24.15 16.58 1.37
CA ARG A 413 24.51 15.70 0.25
C ARG A 413 24.97 14.35 0.81
N PHE A 414 24.27 13.27 0.50
CA PHE A 414 24.62 11.92 1.00
C PHE A 414 24.77 11.87 2.54
N GLY A 415 23.85 12.55 3.25
CA GLY A 415 23.88 12.64 4.72
C GLY A 415 24.85 13.66 5.33
N VAL A 416 25.75 14.25 4.54
CA VAL A 416 26.74 15.25 5.01
C VAL A 416 26.19 16.67 4.83
N GLN A 417 26.31 17.52 5.86
CA GLN A 417 25.95 18.95 5.77
C GLN A 417 26.82 19.65 4.72
N ALA A 418 26.14 20.30 3.77
CA ALA A 418 26.74 21.05 2.68
C ALA A 418 26.16 22.47 2.57
N GLY A 419 25.18 22.83 3.40
CA GLY A 419 24.74 24.21 3.56
C GLY A 419 23.94 24.40 4.84
N LEU A 420 23.97 25.62 5.38
CA LEU A 420 23.31 26.03 6.62
C LEU A 420 22.77 27.45 6.45
N LEU A 421 21.50 27.64 6.76
CA LEU A 421 20.90 28.96 7.03
C LEU A 421 20.39 28.92 8.48
N SER A 422 21.06 29.66 9.38
CA SER A 422 20.76 29.65 10.82
C SER A 422 20.24 30.99 11.32
N ASP A 423 19.19 30.97 12.14
CA ASP A 423 18.59 32.16 12.80
C ASP A 423 18.74 32.11 14.34
N ILE A 424 18.71 30.92 14.99
CA ILE A 424 18.82 30.90 16.47
C ILE A 424 20.25 31.12 16.93
N GLY A 425 20.53 32.38 17.30
CA GLY A 425 21.68 32.76 18.12
C GLY A 425 23.03 32.65 17.41
N THR A 426 23.07 32.35 16.10
CA THR A 426 24.32 32.31 15.35
C THR A 426 24.30 33.09 14.03
N PHE A 427 23.17 33.27 13.34
CA PHE A 427 23.07 34.11 12.13
C PHE A 427 24.15 33.81 11.06
N ASN A 428 24.56 32.54 10.94
CA ASN A 428 25.59 32.14 9.98
C ASN A 428 24.96 31.66 8.67
N THR A 429 25.66 31.92 7.57
CA THR A 429 25.34 31.37 6.25
C THR A 429 26.49 30.50 5.79
N SER A 430 26.23 29.24 5.45
CA SER A 430 27.27 28.37 4.86
C SER A 430 26.79 27.59 3.65
N PHE A 431 27.70 27.41 2.69
CA PHE A 431 27.51 26.57 1.51
C PHE A 431 28.84 25.95 1.07
N GLY A 432 28.92 24.62 1.10
CA GLY A 432 30.13 23.85 0.83
C GLY A 432 30.24 22.62 1.73
N VAL A 433 30.88 21.55 1.23
CA VAL A 433 31.16 20.38 2.07
C VAL A 433 32.17 20.77 3.15
N ARG A 434 31.83 20.48 4.41
CA ARG A 434 32.59 20.92 5.59
C ARG A 434 32.75 22.44 5.66
N SER A 435 31.83 23.24 5.10
CA SER A 435 31.81 24.68 5.40
C SER A 435 31.07 24.89 6.71
N TYR A 436 31.71 25.54 7.69
CA TYR A 436 31.12 25.91 8.99
C TYR A 436 30.21 24.83 9.63
N THR A 437 30.77 24.00 10.51
CA THR A 437 30.09 22.83 11.10
C THR A 437 29.23 23.14 12.34
N GLY A 438 28.98 24.42 12.63
CA GLY A 438 28.06 24.87 13.68
C GLY A 438 28.73 25.09 15.04
N THR A 439 28.18 26.04 15.81
CA THR A 439 28.52 26.25 17.23
C THR A 439 27.40 25.72 18.13
N PRO A 440 27.68 25.39 19.40
CA PRO A 440 26.64 25.06 20.35
C PRO A 440 25.62 26.19 20.48
N LYS A 441 24.34 25.83 20.37
CA LYS A 441 23.19 26.72 20.52
C LYS A 441 23.27 27.49 21.84
N GLY A 442 23.25 28.82 21.78
CA GLY A 442 23.25 29.71 22.95
C GLY A 442 24.58 30.38 23.29
N SER A 443 25.69 30.07 22.60
CA SER A 443 26.93 30.84 22.75
C SER A 443 26.85 32.20 22.02
N TYR A 444 27.47 33.24 22.58
CA TYR A 444 27.71 34.51 21.86
C TYR A 444 28.91 34.41 20.90
N SER A 445 29.69 33.33 20.97
CA SER A 445 30.81 33.08 20.06
C SER A 445 30.33 32.42 18.76
N GLY A 446 30.83 32.90 17.62
CA GLY A 446 30.65 32.24 16.33
C GLY A 446 29.47 32.72 15.52
N ARG A 447 29.00 33.95 15.72
CA ARG A 447 27.87 34.53 14.99
C ARG A 447 28.26 35.26 13.71
N TRP A 448 27.30 35.50 12.82
CA TRP A 448 27.43 36.40 11.65
C TRP A 448 28.57 36.03 10.69
N ASN A 449 28.91 34.76 10.60
CA ASN A 449 29.90 34.28 9.65
C ASN A 449 29.26 33.87 8.32
N THR A 450 29.97 34.17 7.23
CA THR A 450 29.68 33.67 5.89
C THR A 450 30.77 32.68 5.47
N ALA A 451 30.43 31.42 5.24
CA ALA A 451 31.38 30.38 4.86
C ALA A 451 30.98 29.71 3.54
N ILE A 452 31.67 30.03 2.44
CA ILE A 452 31.36 29.47 1.13
C ILE A 452 32.60 28.74 0.59
N GLY A 453 32.47 27.46 0.26
CA GLY A 453 33.54 26.62 -0.28
C GLY A 453 33.95 25.46 0.63
N TYR A 454 34.76 24.54 0.09
CA TYR A 454 35.19 23.34 0.81
C TYR A 454 36.09 23.69 2.01
N ASN A 455 35.74 23.15 3.19
CA ASN A 455 36.53 23.32 4.42
C ASN A 455 36.73 24.80 4.84
N SER A 456 35.81 25.68 4.44
CA SER A 456 35.82 27.11 4.80
C SER A 456 35.28 27.29 6.22
N LEU A 457 36.02 28.02 7.08
CA LEU A 457 35.68 28.20 8.50
C LEU A 457 35.42 26.88 9.26
N ASN A 458 36.05 25.79 8.84
CA ASN A 458 35.86 24.48 9.46
C ASN A 458 36.89 24.25 10.56
N ASN A 459 36.48 24.46 11.80
CA ASN A 459 37.32 24.12 12.94
C ASN A 459 36.89 22.76 13.50
N ASP A 460 37.55 21.69 13.03
CA ASP A 460 37.21 20.32 13.44
C ASP A 460 37.44 20.06 14.96
N ASP A 461 38.23 20.91 15.65
CA ASP A 461 38.70 20.65 17.02
C ASP A 461 38.29 21.70 18.09
N HIS A 462 37.73 22.86 17.71
CA HIS A 462 37.44 23.93 18.68
C HIS A 462 36.02 24.51 18.60
N VAL A 463 35.35 24.48 19.75
CA VAL A 463 33.96 24.93 20.00
C VAL A 463 33.80 26.47 19.98
N VAL A 464 34.86 27.21 19.69
CA VAL A 464 34.81 28.66 19.52
C VAL A 464 35.27 28.94 18.11
N VAL A 465 34.40 29.56 17.32
CA VAL A 465 34.72 30.23 16.06
C VAL A 465 34.48 31.70 16.34
N GLY A 466 35.37 32.60 15.88
CA GLY A 466 35.11 34.03 16.00
C GLY A 466 33.85 34.45 15.22
N HIS A 467 33.40 35.68 15.42
CA HIS A 467 32.19 36.22 14.80
C HIS A 467 32.51 37.17 13.64
N ASP A 468 31.52 37.49 12.81
CA ASP A 468 31.62 38.46 11.71
C ASP A 468 32.69 38.13 10.63
N ASN A 469 33.04 36.86 10.44
CA ASN A 469 34.02 36.48 9.42
C ASN A 469 33.35 36.16 8.08
N THR A 470 33.93 36.65 6.99
CA THR A 470 33.59 36.26 5.62
C THR A 470 34.69 35.38 5.06
N ALA A 471 34.42 34.11 4.79
CA ALA A 471 35.36 33.13 4.27
C ALA A 471 34.83 32.49 2.98
N VAL A 472 35.36 32.93 1.85
CA VAL A 472 34.92 32.48 0.52
C VAL A 472 36.09 31.85 -0.22
N GLY A 473 36.04 30.54 -0.42
CA GLY A 473 37.05 29.71 -1.09
C GLY A 473 37.50 28.52 -0.26
N ALA A 474 38.35 27.66 -0.83
CA ALA A 474 38.75 26.41 -0.20
C ALA A 474 39.77 26.60 0.92
N ASN A 475 39.59 25.93 2.07
CA ASN A 475 40.47 25.96 3.25
C ASN A 475 40.70 27.35 3.88
N THR A 476 39.85 28.32 3.55
CA THR A 476 39.96 29.69 4.01
C THR A 476 39.47 29.82 5.46
N LEU A 477 40.24 30.49 6.31
CA LEU A 477 39.98 30.61 7.76
C LEU A 477 39.74 29.25 8.49
N SER A 478 40.30 28.16 7.96
CA SER A 478 40.04 26.80 8.47
C SER A 478 40.60 26.54 9.87
N LEU A 479 41.60 27.29 10.33
CA LEU A 479 42.13 27.16 11.71
C LEU A 479 41.79 28.36 12.60
N ASN A 480 40.76 29.13 12.24
CA ASN A 480 40.29 30.25 13.03
C ASN A 480 39.56 29.79 14.29
N THR A 481 40.12 30.14 15.46
CA THR A 481 39.55 29.79 16.77
C THR A 481 38.80 30.99 17.37
N ASN A 482 39.42 32.17 17.46
CA ASN A 482 38.83 33.34 18.14
C ASN A 482 38.85 34.61 17.28
N GLY A 483 39.46 34.58 16.10
CA GLY A 483 39.56 35.74 15.23
C GLY A 483 38.20 36.21 14.72
N PHE A 484 37.87 37.49 14.87
CA PHE A 484 36.60 38.08 14.44
C PHE A 484 36.78 39.17 13.38
N SER A 485 35.71 39.46 12.65
CA SER A 485 35.65 40.49 11.61
C SER A 485 36.69 40.33 10.49
N ASN A 486 37.12 39.11 10.17
CA ASN A 486 38.06 38.87 9.07
C ASN A 486 37.33 38.69 7.73
N THR A 487 37.85 39.31 6.67
CA THR A 487 37.39 39.08 5.29
C THR A 487 38.45 38.29 4.54
N ALA A 488 38.09 37.13 4.02
CA ALA A 488 39.01 36.20 3.39
C ALA A 488 38.39 35.65 2.09
N LEU A 489 38.95 36.08 0.95
CA LEU A 489 38.45 35.73 -0.39
C LEU A 489 39.56 35.10 -1.25
N GLY A 490 39.42 33.82 -1.58
CA GLY A 490 40.39 33.04 -2.34
C GLY A 490 40.66 31.67 -1.69
N SER A 491 41.64 30.92 -2.21
CA SER A 491 42.05 29.64 -1.62
C SER A 491 43.11 29.84 -0.54
N SER A 492 42.93 29.17 0.61
CA SER A 492 43.87 29.16 1.75
C SER A 492 44.21 30.56 2.31
N VAL A 493 43.28 31.50 2.21
CA VAL A 493 43.44 32.84 2.79
C VAL A 493 43.26 32.76 4.29
N LEU A 494 44.14 33.42 5.06
CA LEU A 494 44.09 33.39 6.53
C LEU A 494 43.99 31.97 7.11
N LYS A 495 44.56 30.97 6.42
CA LYS A 495 44.39 29.54 6.74
C LYS A 495 44.79 29.22 8.19
N TYR A 496 45.92 29.76 8.65
CA TYR A 496 46.47 29.52 9.99
C TYR A 496 46.10 30.62 11.01
N ASN A 497 45.18 31.54 10.67
CA ASN A 497 44.74 32.59 11.60
C ASN A 497 44.08 31.95 12.80
N THR A 498 44.59 32.15 14.02
CA THR A 498 43.99 31.59 15.23
C THR A 498 43.19 32.64 15.98
N LYS A 499 43.79 33.81 16.26
CA LYS A 499 43.20 34.90 17.06
C LYS A 499 43.20 36.27 16.39
N GLY A 500 43.79 36.40 15.20
CA GLY A 500 43.86 37.68 14.49
C GLY A 500 42.48 38.20 14.10
N ASN A 501 42.26 39.50 14.29
CA ASN A 501 40.98 40.19 14.09
C ASN A 501 41.09 41.26 12.99
N SER A 502 39.97 41.53 12.34
CA SER A 502 39.82 42.64 11.39
C SER A 502 40.85 42.60 10.24
N ASN A 503 41.25 41.41 9.80
CA ASN A 503 42.15 41.25 8.67
C ASN A 503 41.37 41.09 7.36
N THR A 504 41.84 41.73 6.29
CA THR A 504 41.32 41.56 4.92
C THR A 504 42.36 40.85 4.07
N GLY A 505 42.12 39.59 3.71
CA GLY A 505 42.90 38.83 2.75
C GLY A 505 42.12 38.58 1.47
N ILE A 506 42.69 38.93 0.32
CA ILE A 506 42.09 38.70 -1.00
C ILE A 506 43.17 38.17 -1.94
N GLY A 507 42.98 36.96 -2.48
CA GLY A 507 43.94 36.27 -3.35
C GLY A 507 44.52 35.03 -2.70
N MET A 508 44.93 34.05 -3.52
CA MET A 508 45.43 32.75 -3.04
C MET A 508 46.58 32.93 -2.03
N GLU A 509 46.45 32.30 -0.86
CA GLU A 509 47.42 32.35 0.25
C GLU A 509 47.72 33.76 0.82
N ALA A 510 46.88 34.76 0.58
CA ALA A 510 46.99 36.05 1.26
C ALA A 510 46.86 35.84 2.78
N LEU A 511 47.80 36.39 3.56
CA LEU A 511 47.86 36.26 5.02
C LEU A 511 47.81 34.80 5.54
N ALA A 512 48.19 33.80 4.74
CA ALA A 512 47.97 32.41 5.13
C ALA A 512 48.68 32.03 6.45
N GLY A 513 49.87 32.58 6.70
CA GLY A 513 50.63 32.34 7.93
C GLY A 513 50.24 33.21 9.14
N ASN A 514 49.27 34.12 9.02
CA ASN A 514 48.86 35.00 10.13
C ASN A 514 48.40 34.14 11.30
N THR A 515 48.82 34.43 12.53
CA THR A 515 48.35 33.70 13.71
C THR A 515 47.62 34.62 14.69
N TRP A 516 48.20 35.78 15.02
CA TRP A 516 47.68 36.77 15.99
C TRP A 516 47.57 38.20 15.44
N GLY A 517 48.18 38.50 14.29
CA GLY A 517 48.19 39.84 13.72
C GLY A 517 46.78 40.38 13.45
N ASN A 518 46.56 41.65 13.76
CA ASN A 518 45.28 42.34 13.61
C ASN A 518 45.36 43.47 12.58
N TYR A 519 44.21 43.84 12.00
CA TYR A 519 44.09 45.01 11.13
C TYR A 519 45.04 45.00 9.92
N ASN A 520 45.33 43.82 9.36
CA ASN A 520 46.15 43.71 8.15
C ASN A 520 45.29 43.66 6.89
N VAL A 521 45.75 44.32 5.82
CA VAL A 521 45.17 44.26 4.48
C VAL A 521 46.18 43.59 3.56
N ALA A 522 45.80 42.47 2.93
CA ALA A 522 46.62 41.72 2.01
C ALA A 522 45.83 41.43 0.73
N ILE A 523 46.14 42.14 -0.35
CA ILE A 523 45.47 41.99 -1.64
C ILE A 523 46.49 41.53 -2.69
N GLY A 524 46.35 40.30 -3.16
CA GLY A 524 47.27 39.64 -4.09
C GLY A 524 47.63 38.24 -3.63
N ARG A 525 48.15 37.42 -4.57
CA ARG A 525 48.64 36.07 -4.23
C ARG A 525 49.85 36.16 -3.30
N SER A 526 49.83 35.39 -2.22
CA SER A 526 50.92 35.26 -1.22
C SER A 526 51.36 36.59 -0.60
N THR A 527 50.48 37.59 -0.58
CA THR A 527 50.70 38.88 0.08
C THR A 527 50.64 38.68 1.60
N LEU A 528 51.61 39.22 2.34
CA LEU A 528 51.74 38.99 3.79
C LEU A 528 51.76 37.51 4.20
N LEU A 529 52.22 36.61 3.32
CA LEU A 529 52.23 35.16 3.54
C LEU A 529 52.91 34.76 4.86
N GLY A 530 54.08 35.34 5.14
CA GLY A 530 54.87 35.06 6.33
C GLY A 530 54.47 35.82 7.59
N ASN A 531 53.45 36.69 7.53
CA ASN A 531 53.03 37.47 8.70
C ASN A 531 52.54 36.52 9.79
N THR A 532 53.02 36.66 11.02
CA THR A 532 52.61 35.81 12.15
C THR A 532 51.96 36.65 13.25
N TYR A 533 52.63 37.72 13.71
CA TYR A 533 52.17 38.62 14.77
C TYR A 533 51.98 40.07 14.32
N GLY A 534 52.54 40.47 13.17
CA GLY A 534 52.51 41.84 12.68
C GLY A 534 51.08 42.36 12.52
N SER A 535 50.84 43.61 12.93
CA SER A 535 49.53 44.27 12.87
C SER A 535 49.59 45.58 12.08
N TYR A 536 48.44 46.04 11.59
CA TYR A 536 48.33 47.32 10.85
C TYR A 536 49.19 47.37 9.56
N ASN A 537 49.40 46.23 8.89
CA ASN A 537 50.12 46.21 7.62
C ASN A 537 49.17 46.27 6.43
N THR A 538 49.52 47.01 5.39
CA THR A 538 48.82 47.05 4.10
C THR A 538 49.76 46.56 3.00
N GLY A 539 49.54 45.35 2.50
CA GLY A 539 50.20 44.80 1.32
C GLY A 539 49.23 44.74 0.14
N ILE A 540 49.60 45.32 -1.00
CA ILE A 540 48.83 45.25 -2.24
C ILE A 540 49.78 44.88 -3.39
N GLY A 541 49.55 43.74 -4.04
CA GLY A 541 50.41 43.17 -5.08
C GLY A 541 50.90 41.77 -4.72
N ASN A 542 51.15 40.95 -5.75
CA ASN A 542 51.66 39.59 -5.53
C ASN A 542 53.01 39.62 -4.79
N MET A 543 53.11 38.80 -3.74
CA MET A 543 54.27 38.73 -2.83
C MET A 543 54.63 40.04 -2.11
N ALA A 544 53.73 41.02 -2.05
CA ALA A 544 53.96 42.22 -1.23
C ALA A 544 54.02 41.86 0.27
N LEU A 545 55.03 42.35 0.98
CA LEU A 545 55.33 42.02 2.40
C LEU A 545 55.39 40.50 2.71
N HIS A 546 55.65 39.63 1.73
CA HIS A 546 55.57 38.17 1.95
C HIS A 546 56.55 37.65 3.01
N LEU A 547 57.65 38.37 3.26
CA LEU A 547 58.66 38.04 4.27
C LEU A 547 58.41 38.72 5.64
N ASN A 548 57.45 39.65 5.72
CA ASN A 548 57.16 40.33 6.99
C ASN A 548 56.63 39.32 8.00
N LYS A 549 57.27 39.18 9.18
CA LYS A 549 56.90 38.20 10.19
C LYS A 549 56.19 38.83 11.40
N ASN A 550 56.83 39.78 12.08
CA ASN A 550 56.28 40.49 13.25
C ASN A 550 56.16 42.00 13.04
N GLY A 551 56.67 42.54 11.93
CA GLY A 551 56.69 43.97 11.64
C GLY A 551 55.28 44.54 11.52
N SER A 552 55.08 45.76 12.00
CA SER A 552 53.77 46.41 12.09
C SER A 552 53.78 47.80 11.45
N PHE A 553 52.60 48.31 11.08
CA PHE A 553 52.46 49.64 10.45
C PHE A 553 53.20 49.79 9.11
N ASN A 554 53.34 48.70 8.33
CA ASN A 554 53.98 48.76 7.02
C ASN A 554 52.97 48.86 5.89
N THR A 555 53.21 49.75 4.93
CA THR A 555 52.50 49.83 3.66
C THR A 555 53.43 49.39 2.53
N ALA A 556 53.06 48.37 1.76
CA ALA A 556 53.77 47.98 0.55
C ALA A 556 52.80 47.81 -0.63
N ILE A 557 53.07 48.50 -1.73
CA ILE A 557 52.24 48.48 -2.93
C ILE A 557 53.11 48.16 -4.15
N GLY A 558 52.87 47.02 -4.81
CA GLY A 558 53.60 46.56 -5.98
C GLY A 558 53.98 45.07 -5.91
N TYR A 559 54.29 44.45 -7.06
CA TYR A 559 54.82 43.09 -7.11
C TYR A 559 56.13 43.01 -6.31
N GLY A 560 56.20 42.13 -5.32
CA GLY A 560 57.38 41.93 -4.50
C GLY A 560 57.82 43.12 -3.64
N ALA A 561 56.99 44.17 -3.50
CA ALA A 561 57.30 45.30 -2.62
C ALA A 561 57.34 44.82 -1.16
N SER A 562 58.45 45.02 -0.43
CA SER A 562 58.62 44.39 0.88
C SER A 562 59.56 45.17 1.82
N VAL A 563 59.59 44.71 3.06
CA VAL A 563 60.68 44.91 4.02
C VAL A 563 61.74 43.82 3.79
N ASP A 564 63.01 44.15 3.98
CA ASP A 564 64.12 43.20 3.77
C ASP A 564 64.51 42.43 5.04
N ALA A 565 64.34 43.05 6.22
CA ALA A 565 64.55 42.40 7.51
C ALA A 565 63.24 41.92 8.13
N LEU A 566 63.34 40.86 8.95
CA LEU A 566 62.25 40.45 9.83
C LEU A 566 61.98 41.61 10.80
N ASP A 567 60.74 42.05 10.88
CA ASP A 567 60.20 42.92 11.96
C ASP A 567 60.39 44.44 11.82
N LEU A 568 60.72 44.94 10.62
CA LEU A 568 60.68 46.38 10.36
C LEU A 568 59.26 46.93 10.53
N SER A 569 59.15 48.16 11.04
CA SER A 569 57.86 48.79 11.34
C SER A 569 57.79 50.24 10.88
N ASN A 570 56.59 50.75 10.66
CA ASN A 570 56.35 52.12 10.20
C ASN A 570 57.10 52.43 8.89
N THR A 571 56.89 51.60 7.87
CA THR A 571 57.52 51.79 6.55
C THR A 571 56.48 51.92 5.44
N THR A 572 56.78 52.70 4.41
CA THR A 572 55.95 52.82 3.20
C THR A 572 56.80 52.55 1.97
N THR A 573 56.46 51.53 1.21
CA THR A 573 57.24 51.08 0.05
C THR A 573 56.34 50.92 -1.17
N VAL A 574 56.57 51.71 -2.22
CA VAL A 574 55.69 51.73 -3.40
C VAL A 574 56.51 51.47 -4.65
N GLY A 575 56.20 50.41 -5.39
CA GLY A 575 56.82 50.06 -6.67
C GLY A 575 57.23 48.59 -6.78
N ASN A 576 57.42 48.12 -8.01
CA ASN A 576 57.84 46.75 -8.30
C ASN A 576 59.22 46.45 -7.68
N GLY A 577 59.28 45.47 -6.78
CA GLY A 577 60.50 45.02 -6.11
C GLY A 577 61.13 46.08 -5.19
N ALA A 578 60.37 47.11 -4.80
CA ALA A 578 60.88 48.13 -3.89
C ALA A 578 61.09 47.52 -2.49
N LYS A 579 62.22 47.86 -1.85
CA LYS A 579 62.61 47.30 -0.55
C LYS A 579 63.11 48.35 0.44
N VAL A 580 62.67 48.25 1.69
CA VAL A 580 63.14 49.09 2.79
C VAL A 580 63.91 48.27 3.83
N TYR A 581 64.96 48.86 4.38
CA TYR A 581 65.96 48.17 5.21
C TYR A 581 65.92 48.57 6.70
N SER A 582 65.18 49.62 7.06
CA SER A 582 64.94 49.98 8.47
C SER A 582 63.57 50.61 8.68
N SER A 583 63.11 50.62 9.93
CA SER A 583 61.87 51.24 10.36
C SER A 583 61.83 52.76 10.11
N ASN A 584 60.63 53.34 10.11
CA ASN A 584 60.36 54.79 9.98
C ASN A 584 60.79 55.40 8.63
N ARG A 585 60.48 54.72 7.52
CA ARG A 585 60.98 55.12 6.19
C ARG A 585 59.98 55.00 5.07
N VAL A 586 60.14 55.86 4.08
CA VAL A 586 59.38 55.83 2.82
C VAL A 586 60.32 55.57 1.66
N ARG A 587 59.97 54.64 0.76
CA ARG A 587 60.70 54.34 -0.48
C ARG A 587 59.75 54.31 -1.68
N PHE A 588 60.13 55.04 -2.73
CA PHE A 588 59.47 54.99 -4.03
C PHE A 588 60.37 54.27 -5.04
N GLY A 589 59.96 53.06 -5.42
CA GLY A 589 60.55 52.16 -6.40
C GLY A 589 61.83 51.45 -5.96
N ASN A 590 62.39 50.65 -6.87
CA ASN A 590 63.59 49.83 -6.64
C ASN A 590 64.87 50.57 -7.07
N GLU A 591 66.00 49.88 -7.13
CA GLU A 591 67.31 50.44 -7.51
C GLU A 591 67.38 50.91 -8.97
N ASN A 592 66.44 50.49 -9.82
CA ASN A 592 66.39 50.88 -11.23
C ASN A 592 65.59 52.18 -11.48
N VAL A 593 65.11 52.86 -10.42
CA VAL A 593 64.41 54.15 -10.58
C VAL A 593 65.40 55.23 -10.98
N VAL A 594 65.14 55.89 -12.12
CA VAL A 594 65.99 56.98 -12.65
C VAL A 594 65.41 58.37 -12.36
N LEU A 595 64.10 58.49 -12.20
CA LEU A 595 63.42 59.77 -11.96
C LEU A 595 62.20 59.58 -11.07
N ILE A 596 62.10 60.40 -10.02
CA ILE A 596 60.86 60.60 -9.25
C ILE A 596 60.30 61.97 -9.69
N TYR A 597 59.13 61.97 -10.32
CA TYR A 597 58.57 63.16 -10.94
C TYR A 597 57.26 63.59 -10.25
N GLY A 598 57.17 64.87 -9.92
CA GLY A 598 55.96 65.53 -9.41
C GLY A 598 55.85 66.94 -9.98
N GLN A 599 54.62 67.44 -10.16
CA GLN A 599 54.38 68.78 -10.71
C GLN A 599 54.82 69.90 -9.75
N VAL A 600 54.81 69.63 -8.44
CA VAL A 600 55.23 70.55 -7.38
C VAL A 600 56.29 69.90 -6.49
N PRO A 601 57.24 70.67 -5.92
CA PRO A 601 58.20 70.15 -4.96
C PRO A 601 57.57 69.63 -3.66
N PHE A 602 58.30 68.81 -2.91
CA PHE A 602 57.92 68.44 -1.55
C PHE A 602 58.11 69.62 -0.60
N SER A 603 57.10 69.88 0.24
CA SER A 603 57.19 70.84 1.33
C SER A 603 57.58 70.15 2.62
N SER A 604 58.55 70.72 3.35
CA SER A 604 58.85 70.35 4.74
C SER A 604 58.06 71.25 5.69
N ILE A 605 57.47 70.67 6.75
CA ILE A 605 56.80 71.48 7.78
C ILE A 605 57.85 72.27 8.55
N HIS A 606 57.72 73.59 8.58
CA HIS A 606 58.62 74.50 9.29
C HIS A 606 57.81 75.64 9.94
N ASP A 607 56.87 75.26 10.82
CA ASP A 607 55.96 76.17 11.52
C ASP A 607 56.45 76.42 12.95
N GLN A 608 56.48 77.67 13.41
CA GLN A 608 56.99 78.02 14.75
C GLN A 608 56.32 77.23 15.88
N ARG A 609 55.05 76.84 15.73
CA ARG A 609 54.29 76.12 16.78
C ARG A 609 54.80 74.70 17.03
N ILE A 610 55.57 74.14 16.11
CA ILE A 610 56.13 72.78 16.23
C ILE A 610 57.65 72.78 16.45
N LEU A 611 58.27 73.96 16.53
CA LEU A 611 59.70 74.11 16.75
C LEU A 611 59.98 74.37 18.24
N GLU A 612 60.97 73.69 18.79
CA GLU A 612 61.49 73.91 20.13
C GLU A 612 62.97 74.32 20.04
N ASN A 613 63.47 75.09 21.01
CA ASN A 613 64.89 75.48 21.12
C ASN A 613 65.47 76.18 19.87
N SER A 614 64.68 77.04 19.21
CA SER A 614 65.16 77.80 18.05
C SER A 614 66.25 78.80 18.44
N ALA A 615 67.45 78.65 17.88
CA ALA A 615 68.58 79.57 18.04
C ALA A 615 69.12 80.02 16.66
N PRO A 616 69.83 81.17 16.57
CA PRO A 616 70.52 81.55 15.35
C PRO A 616 71.49 80.46 14.88
N LEU A 617 71.52 80.22 13.57
CA LEU A 617 72.44 79.25 12.97
C LEU A 617 73.89 79.70 13.19
N SER A 618 74.71 78.81 13.76
CA SER A 618 76.12 79.07 14.10
C SER A 618 77.09 78.90 12.93
N VAL A 619 76.60 78.38 11.80
CA VAL A 619 77.41 78.00 10.64
C VAL A 619 76.87 78.67 9.38
N GLY A 620 77.77 79.10 8.52
CA GLY A 620 77.47 79.85 7.31
C GLY A 620 78.62 79.74 6.33
N LEU A 621 79.33 80.84 6.13
CA LEU A 621 80.41 80.95 5.16
C LEU A 621 81.57 79.99 5.43
N ASP A 622 81.85 79.70 6.69
CA ASP A 622 82.85 78.73 7.15
C ASP A 622 82.58 77.30 6.68
N LEU A 623 81.32 76.86 6.76
CA LEU A 623 80.86 75.57 6.24
C LEU A 623 80.88 75.56 4.72
N ILE A 624 80.24 76.56 4.09
CA ILE A 624 80.08 76.61 2.63
C ILE A 624 81.43 76.64 1.91
N ASN A 625 82.42 77.37 2.41
CA ASN A 625 83.76 77.43 1.80
C ASN A 625 84.53 76.11 1.85
N LYS A 626 84.17 75.20 2.76
CA LYS A 626 84.78 73.86 2.86
C LYS A 626 84.04 72.79 2.04
N LEU A 627 82.87 73.10 1.48
CA LEU A 627 82.12 72.14 0.65
C LEU A 627 82.81 71.94 -0.70
N LYS A 628 82.75 70.71 -1.22
CA LYS A 628 83.31 70.32 -2.52
C LYS A 628 82.22 69.86 -3.49
N PRO A 629 81.65 70.77 -4.30
CA PRO A 629 80.77 70.39 -5.39
C PRO A 629 81.49 69.47 -6.37
N THR A 630 80.90 68.33 -6.68
CA THR A 630 81.47 67.26 -7.50
C THR A 630 80.50 66.87 -8.61
N ALA A 631 81.01 66.71 -9.83
CA ALA A 631 80.29 66.10 -10.94
C ALA A 631 80.56 64.59 -10.98
N TYR A 632 79.51 63.78 -11.10
CA TYR A 632 79.60 62.32 -11.05
C TYR A 632 78.58 61.65 -11.98
N THR A 633 78.79 60.39 -12.32
CA THR A 633 77.79 59.52 -12.97
C THR A 633 77.40 58.39 -12.02
N ARG A 634 76.15 57.94 -12.07
CA ARG A 634 75.70 56.82 -11.23
C ARG A 634 76.19 55.49 -11.80
N LYS A 635 76.72 54.62 -10.95
CA LYS A 635 76.98 53.22 -11.31
C LYS A 635 75.64 52.55 -11.64
N GLY A 636 75.55 51.90 -12.80
CA GLY A 636 74.33 51.22 -13.26
C GLY A 636 73.36 52.08 -14.08
N ASP A 637 73.59 53.39 -14.24
CA ASP A 637 72.83 54.19 -15.19
C ASP A 637 73.27 53.86 -16.63
N GLY A 638 72.39 53.20 -17.40
CA GLY A 638 72.62 52.87 -18.80
C GLY A 638 72.77 54.10 -19.71
N ALA A 639 72.31 55.27 -19.27
CA ALA A 639 72.47 56.52 -19.99
C ALA A 639 73.74 57.31 -19.60
N GLN A 640 74.45 56.89 -18.55
CA GLN A 640 75.67 57.54 -18.03
C GLN A 640 75.54 59.06 -17.90
N LYS A 641 74.42 59.55 -17.36
CA LYS A 641 74.19 60.99 -17.23
C LYS A 641 75.08 61.60 -16.14
N THR A 642 75.69 62.74 -16.46
CA THR A 642 76.44 63.53 -15.48
C THR A 642 75.48 64.27 -14.55
N GLU A 643 75.59 64.00 -13.27
CA GLU A 643 74.88 64.68 -12.17
C GLU A 643 75.88 65.52 -11.36
N TRP A 644 75.38 66.55 -10.66
CA TRP A 644 76.19 67.42 -9.81
C TRP A 644 75.67 67.39 -8.37
N GLY A 645 76.59 67.40 -7.41
CA GLY A 645 76.22 67.34 -6.00
C GLY A 645 77.41 67.40 -5.05
N ILE A 646 77.20 67.01 -3.79
CA ILE A 646 78.24 66.87 -2.76
C ILE A 646 78.28 65.40 -2.34
N ILE A 647 79.48 64.87 -2.14
CA ILE A 647 79.67 63.50 -1.66
C ILE A 647 79.39 63.46 -0.15
N ALA A 648 78.49 62.57 0.28
CA ALA A 648 78.05 62.50 1.67
C ALA A 648 79.21 62.25 2.66
N GLN A 649 80.16 61.37 2.31
CA GLN A 649 81.35 61.09 3.12
C GLN A 649 82.23 62.33 3.32
N GLU A 650 82.40 63.13 2.26
CA GLU A 650 83.20 64.35 2.34
C GLU A 650 82.52 65.41 3.20
N LEU A 651 81.20 65.57 3.06
CA LEU A 651 80.43 66.45 3.94
C LEU A 651 80.53 66.01 5.40
N GLN A 652 80.44 64.70 5.68
CA GLN A 652 80.58 64.18 7.04
C GLN A 652 81.93 64.57 7.65
N GLN A 653 83.01 64.45 6.87
CA GLN A 653 84.34 64.88 7.29
C GLN A 653 84.37 66.38 7.60
N THR A 654 83.84 67.22 6.71
CA THR A 654 83.78 68.68 6.91
C THR A 654 82.98 69.07 8.15
N LEU A 655 81.83 68.42 8.39
CA LEU A 655 81.03 68.65 9.60
C LEU A 655 81.83 68.28 10.86
N ASN A 656 82.53 67.15 10.86
CA ASN A 656 83.36 66.73 11.98
C ASN A 656 84.52 67.72 12.23
N GLU A 657 85.19 68.22 11.19
CA GLU A 657 86.26 69.22 11.33
C GLU A 657 85.78 70.54 11.95
N LEU A 658 84.51 70.90 11.72
CA LEU A 658 83.87 72.09 12.29
C LEU A 658 83.21 71.81 13.64
N ASN A 659 83.39 70.60 14.20
CA ASN A 659 82.75 70.13 15.43
C ASN A 659 81.22 70.23 15.39
N ILE A 660 80.62 70.01 14.21
CA ILE A 660 79.18 70.00 14.00
C ILE A 660 78.71 68.55 14.01
N THR A 661 77.92 68.17 15.02
CA THR A 661 77.31 66.85 15.12
C THR A 661 75.78 66.94 15.03
N ASP A 662 75.12 65.80 14.79
CA ASP A 662 73.67 65.63 14.94
C ASP A 662 72.76 66.56 14.10
N THR A 663 73.25 67.02 12.96
CA THR A 663 72.47 67.92 12.06
C THR A 663 71.35 67.20 11.31
N GLY A 664 71.39 65.87 11.26
CA GLY A 664 70.49 65.05 10.44
C GLY A 664 70.68 65.17 8.93
N ILE A 665 71.60 66.04 8.46
CA ILE A 665 71.88 66.30 7.03
C ILE A 665 72.36 65.03 6.33
N ILE A 666 73.14 64.20 7.04
CA ILE A 666 73.63 62.90 6.59
C ILE A 666 72.92 61.82 7.38
N GLN A 667 72.45 60.78 6.68
CA GLN A 667 71.79 59.62 7.26
C GLN A 667 72.37 58.34 6.66
N SER A 668 72.44 57.24 7.41
CA SER A 668 72.75 55.92 6.84
C SER A 668 71.47 55.24 6.38
N ASP A 669 71.51 54.51 5.27
CA ASP A 669 70.40 53.69 4.80
C ASP A 669 70.24 52.35 5.57
N ASN A 670 71.11 52.09 6.56
CA ASN A 670 71.10 50.88 7.40
C ASN A 670 71.10 49.56 6.62
N THR A 671 71.56 49.57 5.36
CA THR A 671 71.87 48.33 4.63
C THR A 671 73.14 47.68 5.20
N GLN A 672 73.41 46.44 4.81
CA GLN A 672 74.71 45.81 5.10
C GLN A 672 75.89 46.63 4.54
N GLU A 673 75.66 47.44 3.50
CA GLU A 673 76.67 48.28 2.86
C GLU A 673 76.77 49.70 3.45
N GLN A 674 75.89 50.07 4.39
CA GLN A 674 75.85 51.37 5.07
C GLN A 674 75.92 52.58 4.13
N ILE A 675 75.06 52.61 3.10
CA ILE A 675 75.05 53.72 2.13
C ILE A 675 74.65 55.02 2.85
N LEU A 676 75.46 56.06 2.71
CA LEU A 676 75.15 57.39 3.24
C LEU A 676 74.25 58.18 2.28
N LEU A 677 73.21 58.77 2.85
CA LEU A 677 72.17 59.58 2.20
C LEU A 677 72.34 61.04 2.61
N LEU A 678 72.11 61.97 1.69
CA LEU A 678 72.27 63.40 1.89
C LEU A 678 70.94 64.16 1.71
N ARG A 679 70.56 64.98 2.70
CA ARG A 679 69.42 65.90 2.62
C ARG A 679 69.85 67.27 2.11
N TYR A 680 69.82 67.47 0.80
CA TYR A 680 70.27 68.73 0.16
C TYR A 680 69.53 69.98 0.63
N THR A 681 68.24 69.87 0.97
CA THR A 681 67.43 71.01 1.41
C THR A 681 67.96 71.65 2.69
N ASP A 682 68.59 70.87 3.56
CA ASP A 682 69.09 71.36 4.85
C ASP A 682 70.32 72.26 4.69
N LEU A 683 71.03 72.17 3.55
CA LEU A 683 72.14 73.07 3.23
C LEU A 683 71.67 74.48 2.85
N MET A 684 70.37 74.70 2.61
CA MET A 684 69.84 76.03 2.27
C MET A 684 70.03 77.05 3.39
N ALA A 685 69.82 76.66 4.65
CA ALA A 685 69.97 77.59 5.77
C ALA A 685 71.44 78.06 5.95
N PRO A 686 72.45 77.17 5.95
CA PRO A 686 73.85 77.57 5.90
C PRO A 686 74.19 78.43 4.67
N MET A 687 73.64 78.12 3.49
CA MET A 687 73.86 78.94 2.29
C MET A 687 73.28 80.35 2.44
N ILE A 688 72.06 80.49 2.97
CA ILE A 688 71.46 81.81 3.24
C ILE A 688 72.32 82.59 4.24
N LYS A 689 72.78 81.94 5.32
CA LYS A 689 73.65 82.56 6.32
C LYS A 689 74.99 83.00 5.72
N ALA A 690 75.62 82.16 4.90
CA ALA A 690 76.84 82.49 4.18
C ALA A 690 76.66 83.71 3.27
N ILE A 691 75.53 83.80 2.56
CA ILE A 691 75.20 84.97 1.71
C ILE A 691 75.03 86.23 2.56
N GLN A 692 74.40 86.14 3.73
CA GLN A 692 74.26 87.27 4.67
C GLN A 692 75.61 87.73 5.21
N GLU A 693 76.49 86.80 5.57
CA GLU A 693 77.86 87.08 6.03
C GLU A 693 78.70 87.74 4.94
N LEU A 694 78.67 87.19 3.72
CA LEU A 694 79.32 87.79 2.54
C LEU A 694 78.77 89.19 2.22
N ALA A 695 77.46 89.39 2.33
CA ALA A 695 76.85 90.71 2.12
C ALA A 695 77.34 91.72 3.16
N GLN A 696 77.50 91.30 4.42
CA GLN A 696 78.03 92.14 5.49
C GLN A 696 79.53 92.42 5.30
N GLU A 697 80.33 91.44 4.90
CA GLU A 697 81.74 91.62 4.53
C GLU A 697 81.88 92.61 3.37
N ASN A 698 81.07 92.46 2.32
CA ASN A 698 81.05 93.39 1.18
C ASN A 698 80.65 94.81 1.60
N LYS A 699 79.68 94.96 2.50
CA LYS A 699 79.31 96.27 3.07
C LYS A 699 80.46 96.87 3.87
N ASN A 700 81.15 96.07 4.68
CA ASN A 700 82.31 96.51 5.45
C ASN A 700 83.46 96.93 4.52
N LEU A 701 83.70 96.18 3.44
CA LEU A 701 84.68 96.50 2.40
C LEU A 701 84.34 97.80 1.69
N LYS A 702 83.08 97.99 1.26
CA LYS A 702 82.63 99.26 0.64
C LYS A 702 82.79 100.46 1.57
N ASN A 703 82.34 100.37 2.82
CA ASN A 703 82.52 101.43 3.81
C ASN A 703 84.00 101.72 4.13
N ARG A 704 84.88 100.74 3.93
CA ARG A 704 86.32 100.92 4.07
C ARG A 704 86.91 101.60 2.83
N ILE A 705 86.45 101.25 1.64
CA ILE A 705 86.83 101.91 0.38
C ILE A 705 86.38 103.37 0.41
N GLU A 706 85.12 103.68 0.75
CA GLU A 706 84.62 105.06 0.87
C GLU A 706 85.39 105.90 1.91
N ARG A 707 85.91 105.27 2.97
CA ARG A 707 86.78 105.92 3.97
C ARG A 707 88.23 106.09 3.53
N LEU A 708 88.66 105.39 2.48
CA LEU A 708 89.98 105.52 1.87
C LEU A 708 89.97 106.44 0.64
N GLU A 709 88.80 106.64 0.03
CA GLU A 709 88.58 107.52 -1.13
C GLU A 709 88.19 108.96 -0.76
N ASN A 710 87.68 109.19 0.46
CA ASN A 710 87.56 110.53 1.09
C ASN A 710 88.71 110.75 2.07
#